data_AF-A0A7K7BAA7-F1
#
_entry.id   AF-A0A7K7BAA7-F1
#
_cell.length_a   1.000
_cell.length_b   1.000
_cell.length_c   1.000
_cell.angle_alpha   90.00
_cell.angle_beta   90.00
_cell.angle_gamma   90.00
#
_symmetry.space_group_name_H-M   'P 1'
#
loop_
_entity.id
_entity.type
_entity.pdbx_description
1 polymer ?
#
loop_
_entity_poly.entity_id
_entity_poly.type
_entity_poly.pdbx_seq_one_letter_code
_entity_poly.pdbx_strand_id
1 'polypeptide(L)'
;AVSRSDPVGPLKDGDLRAALEVLRSYDLHTIVEEWFMEVLQTDLQANIGPEFWNCIQQYENTAEEQQCSLLLLDAFCLLKRRLDPYLDSLELLERWTKAGLLLGTGAQMLQEKVYTMFKAILFFSTTQSFQQMIQQFYSRTFRIYMRQWKKGEDGMNECESSMSENEQESDTEEGGGESPLCAGCSSKREECWCPKAMEQFQQLNDILRRLNLLERVSAEAVTTILHRMIEERMEQRCRGEYERSFLNEFQEWIEKVIGWLSRVFLQDSPSARCTPEANSTLKRWRCHVQRFFYRIYASMRIEELFSIIRDFPESKPAVEDLKFCLERTNQRQQLLSSLKSALEMRLLHPGVNTSDIITLYISAIKALRELDPSMVILEVACEPIRKYLRTREDTVRQIVAGLTGDAEGSGDLANELSKADPVTLENGQESDDDIADPEDWVPDPVDADPGKSSSKRRSSDIISLLVSIYGSKDLFINEYRTLLADRLLHQFNYSAEREIRNVELLKLRFGEAQMHYCEVMLKDMADSRRINANIRDEEEKLPEEERPPFSLVAVILSSEFWPPLKEEKLELPEQIKEAMEAYSKKYEKLKAMRTLNWKYHLGLVNLDVELADRTLSLSVSPVHAAIILHFQTKSTWTLTELSDVLKVPVTSLKRKMTLWLQQGVLREDPQGTFTVIEEEQKDQLEKVVLIDSDEEGDSAMASQADQKEEELQLFWTYIQAMLTNLESLSLERIHSMLKMFVMTGPVVTEIDIQELQGFLQKKVRDQQLIYSGGVYRLPKNCS
;
A
#
# COMPACT_ATOMS: atom_id res chain seq x y z
N ALA A 1 -55.86 -3.03 54.24
CA ALA A 1 -56.94 -2.03 54.25
C ALA A 1 -56.97 -1.33 55.61
N VAL A 2 -56.26 -0.22 55.74
CA VAL A 2 -56.58 0.88 56.67
C VAL A 2 -56.47 2.13 55.81
N SER A 3 -57.60 2.78 55.62
CA SER A 3 -57.75 4.00 54.84
C SER A 3 -56.90 5.12 55.42
N ARG A 4 -55.89 5.60 54.69
CA ARG A 4 -55.29 6.93 54.91
C ARG A 4 -56.34 7.97 54.51
N SER A 5 -57.11 8.44 55.49
CA SER A 5 -57.97 9.60 55.39
C SER A 5 -57.11 10.87 55.30
N ASP A 6 -57.31 11.64 54.23
CA ASP A 6 -57.15 13.09 54.04
C ASP A 6 -55.91 13.86 54.56
N PRO A 7 -55.46 14.92 53.84
CA PRO A 7 -54.15 15.49 54.00
C PRO A 7 -54.09 16.35 55.26
N VAL A 8 -53.42 15.85 56.30
CA VAL A 8 -52.94 16.69 57.39
C VAL A 8 -51.93 17.66 56.76
N GLY A 9 -52.21 18.96 56.82
CA GLY A 9 -51.31 20.02 56.34
C GLY A 9 -49.90 19.88 56.95
N PRO A 10 -48.86 20.47 56.34
CA PRO A 10 -47.48 20.24 56.73
C PRO A 10 -47.33 20.53 58.23
N LEU A 11 -47.01 19.49 59.01
CA LEU A 11 -46.69 19.60 60.42
C LEU A 11 -45.56 20.62 60.58
N LYS A 12 -45.73 21.61 61.46
CA LYS A 12 -44.73 22.66 61.65
C LYS A 12 -43.46 22.02 62.22
N ASP A 13 -42.29 22.36 61.70
CA ASP A 13 -40.97 21.90 62.19
C ASP A 13 -40.83 22.05 63.72
N GLY A 14 -41.47 23.08 64.31
CA GLY A 14 -41.53 23.27 65.76
C GLY A 14 -42.24 22.16 66.54
N ASP A 15 -43.35 21.61 66.01
CA ASP A 15 -44.12 20.56 66.66
C ASP A 15 -43.38 19.21 66.57
N LEU A 16 -42.70 18.98 65.45
CA LEU A 16 -41.88 17.79 65.21
C LEU A 16 -40.62 17.78 66.09
N ARG A 17 -39.98 18.94 66.30
CA ARG A 17 -38.85 19.05 67.24
C ARG A 17 -39.27 18.77 68.69
N ALA A 18 -40.42 19.27 69.12
CA ALA A 18 -40.95 18.98 70.45
C ALA A 18 -41.23 17.48 70.65
N ALA A 19 -41.78 16.80 69.64
CA ALA A 19 -41.97 15.35 69.66
C ALA A 19 -40.63 14.59 69.69
N LEU A 20 -39.61 15.09 68.98
CA LEU A 20 -38.27 14.50 68.95
C LEU A 20 -37.53 14.67 70.29
N GLU A 21 -37.73 15.79 70.99
CA GLU A 21 -37.23 16.00 72.36
C GLU A 21 -37.89 15.02 73.35
N VAL A 22 -39.19 14.73 73.18
CA VAL A 22 -39.86 13.68 73.95
C VAL A 22 -39.25 12.31 73.65
N LEU A 23 -39.04 11.95 72.37
CA LEU A 23 -38.40 10.68 71.99
C LEU A 23 -36.96 10.57 72.52
N ARG A 24 -36.24 11.69 72.60
CA ARG A 24 -34.91 11.76 73.21
C ARG A 24 -34.94 11.45 74.70
N SER A 25 -36.00 11.84 75.42
CA SER A 25 -36.15 11.51 76.85
C SER A 25 -36.36 10.02 77.13
N TYR A 26 -36.68 9.23 76.09
CA TYR A 26 -36.88 7.78 76.16
C TYR A 26 -35.83 6.98 75.34
N ASP A 27 -34.72 7.60 74.93
CA ASP A 27 -33.66 6.99 74.11
C ASP A 27 -34.10 6.41 72.74
N LEU A 28 -35.30 6.75 72.25
CA LEU A 28 -35.86 6.26 70.98
C LEU A 28 -35.45 7.10 69.75
N HIS A 29 -34.68 8.16 69.96
CA HIS A 29 -34.27 9.10 68.92
C HIS A 29 -33.34 8.49 67.86
N THR A 30 -32.60 7.42 68.19
CA THR A 30 -31.69 6.72 67.26
C THR A 30 -32.43 5.82 66.26
N ILE A 31 -33.62 5.33 66.61
CA ILE A 31 -34.40 4.40 65.78
C ILE A 31 -35.09 5.11 64.62
N VAL A 32 -35.26 6.44 64.69
CA VAL A 32 -35.98 7.22 63.67
C VAL A 32 -35.30 7.13 62.30
N GLU A 33 -33.96 7.13 62.24
CA GLU A 33 -33.21 6.97 60.98
C GLU A 33 -33.42 5.57 60.36
N GLU A 34 -33.33 4.51 61.18
CA GLU A 34 -33.51 3.13 60.73
C GLU A 34 -34.97 2.87 60.31
N TRP A 35 -35.93 3.36 61.09
CA TRP A 35 -37.35 3.28 60.79
C TRP A 35 -37.70 3.99 59.47
N PHE A 36 -37.17 5.20 59.25
CA PHE A 36 -37.36 5.92 57.99
C PHE A 36 -36.85 5.11 56.79
N MET A 37 -35.67 4.48 56.93
CA MET A 37 -35.06 3.66 55.88
C MET A 37 -35.88 2.39 55.60
N GLU A 38 -36.35 1.69 56.62
CA GLU A 38 -37.18 0.48 56.46
C GLU A 38 -38.54 0.79 55.84
N VAL A 39 -39.18 1.88 56.26
CA VAL A 39 -40.46 2.33 55.68
C VAL A 39 -40.28 2.74 54.22
N LEU A 40 -39.23 3.50 53.92
CA LEU A 40 -38.90 3.89 52.55
C LEU A 40 -38.63 2.67 51.68
N GLN A 41 -37.82 1.72 52.16
CA GLN A 41 -37.53 0.48 51.43
C GLN A 41 -38.81 -0.31 51.14
N THR A 42 -39.67 -0.48 52.14
CA THR A 42 -40.92 -1.24 52.01
C THR A 42 -41.86 -0.58 51.01
N ASP A 43 -42.02 0.75 51.07
CA ASP A 43 -42.90 1.48 50.16
C ASP A 43 -42.35 1.52 48.73
N LEU A 44 -41.02 1.62 48.58
CA LEU A 44 -40.35 1.59 47.29
C LEU A 44 -40.52 0.24 46.58
N GLN A 45 -40.44 -0.87 47.34
CA GLN A 45 -40.61 -2.22 46.79
C GLN A 45 -42.08 -2.58 46.53
N ALA A 46 -43.00 -2.20 47.44
CA ALA A 46 -44.39 -2.63 47.37
C ALA A 46 -45.26 -1.76 46.45
N ASN A 47 -45.02 -0.45 46.42
CA ASN A 47 -45.91 0.51 45.75
C ASN A 47 -45.20 1.29 44.63
N ILE A 48 -44.13 2.03 44.96
CA ILE A 48 -43.54 3.02 44.03
C ILE A 48 -42.85 2.34 42.83
N GLY A 49 -42.07 1.28 43.06
CA GLY A 49 -41.38 0.54 42.00
C GLY A 49 -42.34 -0.08 40.98
N PRO A 50 -43.33 -0.89 41.40
CA PRO A 50 -44.33 -1.46 40.49
C PRO A 50 -45.17 -0.40 39.77
N GLU A 51 -45.60 0.69 40.44
CA GLU A 51 -46.32 1.79 39.78
C GLU A 51 -45.47 2.42 38.65
N PHE A 52 -44.19 2.69 38.91
CA PHE A 52 -43.27 3.23 37.92
C PHE A 52 -43.07 2.29 36.73
N TRP A 53 -42.78 1.01 36.98
CA TRP A 53 -42.53 0.04 35.91
C TRP A 53 -43.79 -0.27 35.09
N ASN A 54 -44.99 -0.21 35.69
CA ASN A 54 -46.25 -0.33 34.95
C ASN A 54 -46.45 0.83 33.96
N CYS A 55 -46.08 2.07 34.33
CA CYS A 55 -46.09 3.21 33.39
C CYS A 55 -45.10 3.00 32.24
N ILE A 56 -43.92 2.43 32.51
CA ILE A 56 -42.94 2.09 31.48
C ILE A 56 -43.41 0.92 30.60
N GLN A 57 -44.18 -0.04 31.11
CA GLN A 57 -44.76 -1.12 30.29
C GLN A 57 -45.87 -0.62 29.34
N GLN A 58 -46.61 0.43 29.71
CA GLN A 58 -47.61 1.04 28.82
C GLN A 58 -46.98 1.61 27.53
N TYR A 59 -45.68 1.94 27.57
CA TYR A 59 -44.89 2.36 26.42
C TYR A 59 -44.69 1.25 25.38
N GLU A 60 -44.52 -0.02 25.80
CA GLU A 60 -44.24 -1.13 24.87
C GLU A 60 -45.36 -1.33 23.83
N ASN A 61 -46.53 -0.74 24.09
CA ASN A 61 -47.72 -0.81 23.24
C ASN A 61 -47.94 0.42 22.35
N THR A 62 -47.12 1.47 22.44
CA THR A 62 -47.29 2.72 21.66
C THR A 62 -46.28 2.84 20.52
N ALA A 63 -46.75 3.13 19.30
CA ALA A 63 -45.92 3.24 18.10
C ALA A 63 -45.43 4.69 17.78
N GLU A 64 -46.02 5.71 18.38
CA GLU A 64 -45.70 7.11 18.09
C GLU A 64 -44.62 7.69 19.03
N GLU A 65 -43.48 8.07 18.47
CA GLU A 65 -42.30 8.58 19.21
C GLU A 65 -42.57 9.83 20.07
N GLN A 66 -43.50 10.70 19.68
CA GLN A 66 -43.87 11.91 20.45
C GLN A 66 -44.65 11.55 21.72
N GLN A 67 -45.47 10.50 21.65
CA GLN A 67 -46.21 10.00 22.81
C GLN A 67 -45.26 9.26 23.75
N CYS A 68 -44.32 8.49 23.18
CA CYS A 68 -43.22 7.84 23.88
C CYS A 68 -42.40 8.81 24.75
N SER A 69 -42.01 9.98 24.24
CA SER A 69 -41.25 10.98 25.02
C SER A 69 -42.07 11.63 26.15
N LEU A 70 -43.39 11.78 25.95
CA LEU A 70 -44.32 12.28 26.96
C LEU A 70 -44.54 11.27 28.08
N LEU A 71 -44.80 9.99 27.74
CA LEU A 71 -45.01 8.92 28.71
C LEU A 71 -43.78 8.69 29.58
N LEU A 72 -42.57 8.78 29.00
CA LEU A 72 -41.33 8.74 29.76
C LEU A 72 -41.25 9.89 30.77
N LEU A 73 -41.55 11.12 30.34
CA LEU A 73 -41.56 12.28 31.22
C LEU A 73 -42.62 12.15 32.33
N ASP A 74 -43.82 11.67 32.01
CA ASP A 74 -44.92 11.46 32.95
C ASP A 74 -44.56 10.40 34.01
N ALA A 75 -43.91 9.30 33.60
CA ALA A 75 -43.43 8.27 34.51
C ALA A 75 -42.39 8.83 35.51
N PHE A 76 -41.44 9.63 35.04
CA PHE A 76 -40.48 10.29 35.92
C PHE A 76 -41.09 11.41 36.77
N CYS A 77 -42.12 12.11 36.29
CA CYS A 77 -42.88 13.08 37.08
C CYS A 77 -43.69 12.39 38.19
N LEU A 78 -44.29 11.23 37.92
CA LEU A 78 -44.96 10.41 38.94
C LEU A 78 -43.96 9.95 40.00
N LEU A 79 -42.80 9.43 39.57
CA LEU A 79 -41.74 9.01 40.48
C LEU A 79 -41.28 10.19 41.37
N LYS A 80 -41.05 11.37 40.79
CA LYS A 80 -40.71 12.57 41.54
C LYS A 80 -41.77 12.92 42.58
N ARG A 81 -43.05 12.98 42.20
CA ARG A 81 -44.15 13.33 43.12
C ARG A 81 -44.27 12.35 44.29
N ARG A 82 -43.97 11.07 44.08
CA ARG A 82 -43.98 10.03 45.13
C ARG A 82 -42.77 10.13 46.06
N LEU A 83 -41.61 10.51 45.53
CA LEU A 83 -40.37 10.61 46.30
C LEU A 83 -40.15 11.98 46.97
N ASP A 84 -40.76 13.06 46.46
CA ASP A 84 -40.63 14.42 47.03
C ASP A 84 -40.90 14.46 48.56
N PRO A 85 -41.97 13.85 49.11
CA PRO A 85 -42.20 13.86 50.57
C PRO A 85 -41.10 13.15 51.38
N TYR A 86 -40.49 12.12 50.82
CA TYR A 86 -39.37 11.40 51.44
C TYR A 86 -38.07 12.20 51.35
N LEU A 87 -37.85 12.93 50.25
CA LEU A 87 -36.70 13.84 50.09
C LEU A 87 -36.82 15.04 51.02
N ASP A 88 -38.00 15.64 51.16
CA ASP A 88 -38.26 16.73 52.11
C ASP A 88 -38.03 16.26 53.57
N SER A 89 -38.46 15.04 53.88
CA SER A 89 -38.21 14.40 55.19
C SER A 89 -36.73 14.10 55.42
N LEU A 90 -36.00 13.71 54.36
CA LEU A 90 -34.55 13.47 54.41
C LEU A 90 -33.78 14.78 54.65
N GLU A 91 -34.13 15.89 54.00
CA GLU A 91 -33.53 17.20 54.25
C GLU A 91 -33.78 17.66 55.70
N LEU A 92 -34.96 17.39 56.23
CA LEU A 92 -35.32 17.72 57.61
C LEU A 92 -34.52 16.89 58.62
N LEU A 93 -34.39 15.57 58.38
CA LEU A 93 -33.52 14.68 59.16
C LEU A 93 -32.06 15.14 59.09
N GLU A 94 -31.57 15.53 57.91
CA GLU A 94 -30.22 16.03 57.72
C GLU A 94 -29.96 17.30 58.54
N ARG A 95 -30.94 18.23 58.59
CA ARG A 95 -30.87 19.44 59.43
C ARG A 95 -30.82 19.09 60.91
N TRP A 96 -31.59 18.09 61.36
CA TRP A 96 -31.60 17.65 62.76
C TRP A 96 -30.32 16.91 63.16
N THR A 97 -29.75 16.10 62.26
CA THR A 97 -28.45 15.44 62.48
C THR A 97 -27.31 16.46 62.50
N LYS A 98 -27.33 17.48 61.62
CA LYS A 98 -26.37 18.62 61.66
C LYS A 98 -26.51 19.48 62.92
N ALA A 99 -27.72 19.63 63.45
CA ALA A 99 -27.99 20.34 64.69
C ALA A 99 -27.67 19.53 65.97
N GLY A 100 -27.21 18.27 65.84
CA GLY A 100 -26.87 17.40 66.97
C GLY A 100 -28.08 16.92 67.78
N LEU A 101 -29.28 16.97 67.20
CA LEU A 101 -30.52 16.50 67.83
C LEU A 101 -30.67 14.97 67.75
N LEU A 102 -29.97 14.33 66.81
CA LEU A 102 -29.95 12.89 66.58
C LEU A 102 -28.52 12.34 66.77
N LEU A 103 -28.38 11.24 67.53
CA LEU A 103 -27.15 10.44 67.60
C LEU A 103 -27.17 9.38 66.47
N GLY A 104 -27.24 9.87 65.24
CA GLY A 104 -27.38 9.05 64.02
C GLY A 104 -26.09 8.91 63.21
N THR A 105 -26.12 8.05 62.21
CA THR A 105 -25.01 7.96 61.25
C THR A 105 -24.88 9.30 60.52
N GLY A 106 -23.69 9.89 60.50
CA GLY A 106 -23.49 11.29 60.07
C GLY A 106 -24.26 11.67 58.80
N ALA A 107 -24.79 12.90 58.75
CA ALA A 107 -25.72 13.41 57.75
C ALA A 107 -25.45 13.01 56.28
N GLN A 108 -24.19 13.01 55.84
CA GLN A 108 -23.79 12.62 54.48
C GLN A 108 -24.01 11.12 54.20
N MET A 109 -23.78 10.25 55.19
CA MET A 109 -23.97 8.80 55.06
C MET A 109 -25.44 8.42 54.88
N LEU A 110 -26.38 9.16 55.49
CA LEU A 110 -27.81 8.88 55.37
C LEU A 110 -28.31 9.19 53.95
N GLN A 111 -27.93 10.34 53.40
CA GLN A 111 -28.31 10.74 52.06
C GLN A 111 -27.74 9.80 50.98
N GLU A 112 -26.47 9.38 51.12
CA GLU A 112 -25.85 8.40 50.24
C GLU A 112 -26.55 7.04 50.32
N LYS A 113 -26.94 6.58 51.52
CA LYS A 113 -27.71 5.34 51.70
C LYS A 113 -29.09 5.39 51.03
N VAL A 114 -29.81 6.51 51.13
CA VAL A 114 -31.10 6.68 50.45
C VAL A 114 -30.94 6.67 48.92
N TYR A 115 -29.97 7.39 48.38
CA TYR A 115 -29.75 7.42 46.93
C TYR A 115 -29.25 6.07 46.38
N THR A 116 -28.42 5.36 47.13
CA THR A 116 -28.01 3.99 46.75
C THR A 116 -29.18 3.02 46.82
N MET A 117 -30.10 3.18 47.78
CA MET A 117 -31.35 2.42 47.85
C MET A 117 -32.25 2.68 46.63
N PHE A 118 -32.42 3.93 46.20
CA PHE A 118 -33.15 4.25 44.96
C PHE A 118 -32.52 3.59 43.75
N LYS A 119 -31.19 3.69 43.60
CA LYS A 119 -30.45 3.08 42.49
C LYS A 119 -30.55 1.55 42.48
N ALA A 120 -30.47 0.91 43.64
CA ALA A 120 -30.50 -0.54 43.77
C ALA A 120 -31.90 -1.14 43.59
N ILE A 121 -32.95 -0.53 44.13
CA ILE A 121 -34.29 -1.12 44.04
C ILE A 121 -34.94 -0.82 42.70
N LEU A 122 -34.74 0.39 42.16
CA LEU A 122 -35.34 0.77 40.89
C LEU A 122 -34.50 0.35 39.69
N PHE A 123 -33.17 0.51 39.72
CA PHE A 123 -32.32 0.41 38.52
C PHE A 123 -31.17 -0.61 38.63
N PHE A 124 -31.32 -1.64 39.46
CA PHE A 124 -30.36 -2.77 39.49
C PHE A 124 -30.50 -3.65 38.26
N SER A 125 -31.72 -4.05 37.90
CA SER A 125 -32.04 -4.78 36.67
C SER A 125 -33.03 -3.97 35.83
N THR A 126 -32.52 -3.27 34.81
CA THR A 126 -33.36 -2.56 33.85
C THR A 126 -33.72 -3.47 32.66
N THR A 127 -34.88 -3.25 32.04
CA THR A 127 -35.28 -3.98 30.83
C THR A 127 -34.58 -3.41 29.60
N GLN A 128 -34.30 -4.24 28.59
CA GLN A 128 -33.71 -3.78 27.33
C GLN A 128 -34.60 -2.75 26.63
N SER A 129 -35.93 -2.91 26.68
CA SER A 129 -36.90 -1.94 26.15
C SER A 129 -36.71 -0.55 26.75
N PHE A 130 -36.48 -0.46 28.07
CA PHE A 130 -36.25 0.80 28.76
C PHE A 130 -34.91 1.44 28.37
N GLN A 131 -33.84 0.65 28.24
CA GLN A 131 -32.54 1.16 27.78
C GLN A 131 -32.62 1.70 26.34
N GLN A 132 -33.30 1.00 25.44
CA GLN A 132 -33.53 1.46 24.06
C GLN A 132 -34.38 2.75 24.01
N MET A 133 -35.40 2.85 24.85
CA MET A 133 -36.24 4.05 24.97
C MET A 133 -35.41 5.28 25.35
N ILE A 134 -34.58 5.16 26.39
CA ILE A 134 -33.69 6.25 26.82
C ILE A 134 -32.69 6.56 25.70
N GLN A 135 -32.12 5.55 25.05
CA GLN A 135 -31.19 5.75 23.94
C GLN A 135 -31.83 6.52 22.77
N GLN A 136 -33.06 6.19 22.39
CA GLN A 136 -33.80 6.91 21.34
C GLN A 136 -34.10 8.36 21.75
N PHE A 137 -34.53 8.58 23.00
CA PHE A 137 -34.81 9.91 23.52
C PHE A 137 -33.57 10.81 23.49
N TYR A 138 -32.44 10.36 24.06
CA TYR A 138 -31.20 11.13 24.07
C TYR A 138 -30.57 11.26 22.67
N SER A 139 -30.73 10.27 21.79
CA SER A 139 -30.22 10.37 20.41
C SER A 139 -30.95 11.46 19.62
N ARG A 140 -32.26 11.60 19.81
CA ARG A 140 -33.06 12.65 19.18
C ARG A 140 -32.66 14.03 19.67
N THR A 141 -32.50 14.20 20.98
CA THR A 141 -32.16 15.51 21.56
C THR A 141 -30.76 15.94 21.15
N PHE A 142 -29.83 14.99 21.02
CA PHE A 142 -28.52 15.25 20.42
C PHE A 142 -28.62 15.71 18.96
N ARG A 143 -29.38 15.01 18.10
CA ARG A 143 -29.56 15.42 16.68
C ARG A 143 -30.17 16.82 16.57
N ILE A 144 -31.15 17.14 17.43
CA ILE A 144 -31.76 18.48 17.49
C ILE A 144 -30.72 19.53 17.91
N TYR A 145 -29.90 19.23 18.91
CA TYR A 145 -28.82 20.13 19.36
C TYR A 145 -27.80 20.41 18.24
N MET A 146 -27.35 19.37 17.55
CA MET A 146 -26.40 19.51 16.43
C MET A 146 -26.99 20.32 15.27
N ARG A 147 -28.30 20.20 15.01
CA ARG A 147 -29.00 21.04 14.02
C ARG A 147 -29.06 22.51 14.42
N GLN A 148 -29.33 22.81 15.68
CA GLN A 148 -29.36 24.21 16.17
C GLN A 148 -28.00 24.88 15.98
N TRP A 149 -26.91 24.12 16.08
CA TRP A 149 -25.56 24.58 15.78
C TRP A 149 -25.32 24.83 14.29
N LYS A 150 -25.67 23.89 13.40
CA LYS A 150 -25.52 24.08 11.94
C LYS A 150 -26.19 25.38 11.45
N LYS A 151 -27.41 25.66 11.94
CA LYS A 151 -28.12 26.91 11.63
C LYS A 151 -27.46 28.18 12.17
N GLY A 152 -26.63 28.06 13.22
CA GLY A 152 -25.88 29.18 13.78
C GLY A 152 -24.61 29.52 12.98
N GLU A 153 -24.02 28.54 12.28
CA GLU A 153 -22.87 28.73 11.40
C GLU A 153 -23.28 29.32 10.05
N ASP A 154 -24.37 28.82 9.45
CA ASP A 154 -24.91 29.36 8.19
C ASP A 154 -25.36 30.83 8.31
N GLY A 155 -25.75 31.28 9.50
CA GLY A 155 -26.14 32.67 9.75
C GLY A 155 -24.96 33.62 10.04
N MET A 156 -23.75 33.10 10.29
CA MET A 156 -22.55 33.90 10.56
C MET A 156 -21.68 34.08 9.29
N ASN A 157 -21.76 33.13 8.34
CA ASN A 157 -20.99 33.14 7.09
C ASN A 157 -21.53 34.08 6.00
N GLU A 158 -22.65 34.77 6.21
CA GLU A 158 -23.16 35.76 5.24
C GLU A 158 -22.41 37.11 5.28
N CYS A 159 -21.50 37.35 6.23
CA CYS A 159 -20.91 38.69 6.44
C CYS A 159 -19.40 38.83 6.18
N GLU A 160 -18.68 37.78 5.75
CA GLU A 160 -17.29 37.88 5.31
C GLU A 160 -17.09 37.15 3.97
N SER A 161 -17.50 37.81 2.89
CA SER A 161 -17.05 37.46 1.53
C SER A 161 -16.25 38.62 0.95
N SER A 162 -14.95 38.55 1.12
CA SER A 162 -14.00 39.13 0.16
C SER A 162 -12.78 38.23 0.05
N MET A 163 -12.66 37.61 -1.13
CA MET A 163 -11.44 37.06 -1.74
C MET A 163 -10.90 35.72 -1.20
N SER A 164 -11.48 34.62 -1.68
CA SER A 164 -10.73 33.44 -2.16
C SER A 164 -11.67 32.50 -2.94
N GLU A 165 -11.84 32.78 -4.23
CA GLU A 165 -12.42 31.83 -5.18
C GLU A 165 -11.38 30.74 -5.49
N ASN A 166 -11.38 29.61 -4.77
CA ASN A 166 -10.86 28.32 -5.28
C ASN A 166 -11.10 27.08 -4.37
N GLU A 167 -12.18 27.03 -3.61
CA GLU A 167 -12.60 25.78 -2.94
C GLU A 167 -14.11 25.61 -3.05
N GLN A 168 -14.59 25.15 -4.21
CA GLN A 168 -16.00 24.84 -4.37
C GLN A 168 -16.28 23.76 -5.43
N GLU A 169 -15.53 22.67 -5.40
CA GLU A 169 -15.90 21.45 -6.14
C GLU A 169 -15.51 20.22 -5.30
N SER A 170 -16.43 19.76 -4.43
CA SER A 170 -16.62 18.34 -4.07
C SER A 170 -17.77 18.08 -3.08
N ASP A 171 -18.58 19.07 -2.69
CA ASP A 171 -19.86 18.82 -2.02
C ASP A 171 -20.98 18.76 -3.08
N THR A 172 -21.08 17.65 -3.81
CA THR A 172 -22.17 17.43 -4.79
C THR A 172 -22.84 16.08 -4.63
N GLU A 173 -23.11 15.64 -3.40
CA GLU A 173 -24.20 14.67 -3.12
C GLU A 173 -24.95 15.00 -1.81
N GLU A 174 -25.39 16.25 -1.65
CA GLU A 174 -26.79 16.46 -1.25
C GLU A 174 -27.40 17.32 -2.36
N GLY A 175 -28.21 16.69 -3.21
CA GLY A 175 -29.01 17.42 -4.18
C GLY A 175 -29.72 18.58 -3.49
N GLY A 176 -29.67 19.76 -4.11
CA GLY A 176 -30.42 20.96 -3.74
C GLY A 176 -31.93 20.78 -3.86
N GLY A 177 -32.47 19.82 -3.13
CA GLY A 177 -33.87 19.62 -2.83
C GLY A 177 -33.99 19.54 -1.32
N GLU A 178 -34.58 20.56 -0.71
CA GLU A 178 -34.93 20.55 0.70
C GLU A 178 -35.64 19.25 1.06
N SER A 179 -35.00 18.38 1.83
CA SER A 179 -35.68 17.17 2.31
C SER A 179 -36.97 17.57 3.04
N PRO A 180 -38.14 16.98 2.69
CA PRO A 180 -39.44 17.38 3.24
C PRO A 180 -39.58 17.04 4.72
N LEU A 181 -38.63 16.27 5.26
CA LEU A 181 -38.57 15.80 6.63
C LEU A 181 -37.54 16.61 7.43
N CYS A 182 -37.85 16.86 8.68
CA CYS A 182 -36.99 17.55 9.62
C CYS A 182 -35.82 16.63 10.00
N ALA A 183 -34.58 17.05 9.71
CA ALA A 183 -33.36 16.31 10.09
C ALA A 183 -33.18 16.04 11.61
N GLY A 184 -34.00 16.65 12.49
CA GLY A 184 -33.99 16.40 13.94
C GLY A 184 -35.07 15.43 14.41
N CYS A 185 -36.33 15.66 14.03
CA CYS A 185 -37.49 14.86 14.48
C CYS A 185 -38.03 13.88 13.42
N SER A 186 -37.43 13.85 12.22
CA SER A 186 -37.85 13.07 11.06
C SER A 186 -39.32 13.26 10.62
N SER A 187 -40.03 14.22 11.20
CA SER A 187 -41.40 14.64 10.84
C SER A 187 -41.38 15.70 9.75
N LYS A 188 -42.49 15.92 9.05
CA LYS A 188 -42.60 17.03 8.07
C LYS A 188 -42.26 18.37 8.73
N ARG A 189 -41.68 19.31 7.98
CA ARG A 189 -41.25 20.62 8.53
C ARG A 189 -42.38 21.38 9.26
N GLU A 190 -43.62 21.24 8.79
CA GLU A 190 -44.82 21.85 9.38
C GLU A 190 -45.24 21.23 10.73
N GLU A 191 -44.86 19.96 10.98
CA GLU A 191 -45.16 19.20 12.20
C GLU A 191 -43.90 19.02 13.07
N CYS A 192 -42.99 19.99 13.00
CA CYS A 192 -41.72 19.94 13.72
C CYS A 192 -41.91 20.16 15.22
N TRP A 193 -41.74 19.11 16.03
CA TRP A 193 -41.83 19.17 17.49
C TRP A 193 -40.48 19.29 18.20
N CYS A 194 -39.41 19.65 17.49
CA CYS A 194 -38.07 19.88 18.06
C CYS A 194 -38.02 20.82 19.29
N PRO A 195 -38.73 21.97 19.34
CA PRO A 195 -38.68 22.83 20.53
C PRO A 195 -39.29 22.14 21.76
N LYS A 196 -40.44 21.47 21.58
CA LYS A 196 -41.10 20.69 22.63
C LYS A 196 -40.23 19.54 23.13
N ALA A 197 -39.51 18.86 22.23
CA ALA A 197 -38.56 17.81 22.60
C ALA A 197 -37.44 18.34 23.52
N MET A 198 -36.93 19.54 23.24
CA MET A 198 -35.86 20.15 24.04
C MET A 198 -36.34 20.61 25.41
N GLU A 199 -37.58 21.13 25.51
CA GLU A 199 -38.22 21.44 26.79
C GLU A 199 -38.42 20.17 27.64
N GLN A 200 -38.94 19.10 27.03
CA GLN A 200 -39.10 17.79 27.70
C GLN A 200 -37.75 17.24 28.18
N PHE A 201 -36.69 17.40 27.38
CA PHE A 201 -35.34 17.01 27.75
C PHE A 201 -34.79 17.78 28.95
N GLN A 202 -35.00 19.11 28.99
CA GLN A 202 -34.59 19.92 30.14
C GLN A 202 -35.37 19.52 31.40
N GLN A 203 -36.68 19.32 31.28
CA GLN A 203 -37.53 18.88 32.39
C GLN A 203 -37.13 17.50 32.92
N LEU A 204 -36.89 16.53 32.03
CA LEU A 204 -36.46 15.19 32.43
C LEU A 204 -35.09 15.22 33.13
N ASN A 205 -34.12 15.95 32.59
CA ASN A 205 -32.79 16.06 33.20
C ASN A 205 -32.85 16.78 34.57
N ASP A 206 -33.73 17.77 34.75
CA ASP A 206 -33.94 18.42 36.06
C ASP A 206 -34.52 17.43 37.07
N ILE A 207 -35.51 16.62 36.68
CA ILE A 207 -36.07 15.57 37.53
C ILE A 207 -35.01 14.53 37.89
N LEU A 208 -34.28 14.00 36.91
CA LEU A 208 -33.23 13.00 37.12
C LEU A 208 -32.10 13.52 38.02
N ARG A 209 -31.78 14.81 37.94
CA ARG A 209 -30.77 15.44 38.80
C ARG A 209 -31.27 15.58 40.24
N ARG A 210 -32.50 16.06 40.45
CA ARG A 210 -33.10 16.18 41.79
C ARG A 210 -33.18 14.84 42.51
N LEU A 211 -33.42 13.76 41.76
CA LEU A 211 -33.47 12.39 42.31
C LEU A 211 -32.09 11.72 42.43
N ASN A 212 -31.00 12.37 42.02
CA ASN A 212 -29.65 11.80 41.93
C ASN A 212 -29.56 10.49 41.11
N LEU A 213 -30.34 10.42 40.02
CA LEU A 213 -30.44 9.27 39.12
C LEU A 213 -29.84 9.53 37.74
N LEU A 214 -29.49 10.78 37.42
CA LEU A 214 -28.98 11.18 36.10
C LEU A 214 -27.80 10.31 35.66
N GLU A 215 -26.75 10.21 36.46
CA GLU A 215 -25.55 9.41 36.10
C GLU A 215 -25.88 7.92 35.91
N ARG A 216 -26.82 7.36 36.68
CA ARG A 216 -27.15 5.94 36.60
C ARG A 216 -27.98 5.61 35.37
N VAL A 217 -28.88 6.50 34.97
CA VAL A 217 -29.88 6.26 33.92
C VAL A 217 -29.40 6.75 32.55
N SER A 218 -28.75 7.91 32.47
CA SER A 218 -28.39 8.53 31.19
C SER A 218 -26.96 8.22 30.73
N ALA A 219 -26.01 7.91 31.61
CA ALA A 219 -24.60 7.78 31.22
C ALA A 219 -24.34 6.65 30.21
N GLU A 220 -24.96 5.48 30.38
CA GLU A 220 -24.81 4.35 29.46
C GLU A 220 -25.41 4.66 28.08
N ALA A 221 -26.62 5.24 28.08
CA ALA A 221 -27.30 5.66 26.85
C ALA A 221 -26.51 6.75 26.11
N VAL A 222 -26.06 7.79 26.82
CA VAL A 222 -25.25 8.87 26.26
C VAL A 222 -23.94 8.33 25.66
N THR A 223 -23.23 7.44 26.37
CA THR A 223 -21.97 6.86 25.90
C THR A 223 -22.17 6.03 24.63
N THR A 224 -23.22 5.19 24.58
CA THR A 224 -23.53 4.40 23.38
C THR A 224 -23.95 5.27 22.20
N ILE A 225 -24.70 6.35 22.43
CA ILE A 225 -25.06 7.33 21.40
C ILE A 225 -23.80 8.02 20.85
N LEU A 226 -22.93 8.50 21.72
CA LEU A 226 -21.67 9.14 21.33
C LEU A 226 -20.85 8.21 20.43
N HIS A 227 -20.66 6.96 20.85
CA HIS A 227 -19.89 5.99 20.07
C HIS A 227 -20.52 5.76 18.70
N ARG A 228 -21.82 5.43 18.64
CA ARG A 228 -22.54 5.19 17.39
C ARG A 228 -22.50 6.39 16.45
N MET A 229 -22.62 7.59 16.99
CA MET A 229 -22.63 8.82 16.17
C MET A 229 -21.27 9.20 15.63
N ILE A 230 -20.20 8.94 16.38
CA ILE A 230 -18.83 9.08 15.88
C ILE A 230 -18.61 8.10 14.73
N GLU A 231 -19.04 6.85 14.88
CA GLU A 231 -18.96 5.82 13.84
C GLU A 231 -19.78 6.21 12.60
N GLU A 232 -21.06 6.56 12.75
CA GLU A 232 -21.94 6.97 11.64
C GLU A 232 -21.39 8.19 10.88
N ARG A 233 -20.93 9.23 11.59
CA ARG A 233 -20.38 10.43 10.95
C ARG A 233 -19.09 10.13 10.21
N MET A 234 -18.22 9.33 10.81
CA MET A 234 -16.93 8.96 10.22
C MET A 234 -17.13 8.10 8.97
N GLU A 235 -18.04 7.13 9.03
CA GLU A 235 -18.39 6.28 7.89
C GLU A 235 -18.93 7.08 6.70
N GLN A 236 -19.74 8.12 6.96
CA GLN A 236 -20.33 8.96 5.91
C GLN A 236 -19.37 9.96 5.28
N ARG A 237 -18.41 10.49 6.07
CA ARG A 237 -17.58 11.64 5.66
C ARG A 237 -16.15 11.28 5.33
N CYS A 238 -15.62 10.21 5.91
CA CYS A 238 -14.20 9.90 5.81
C CYS A 238 -13.92 8.71 4.89
N ARG A 239 -14.89 7.82 4.67
CA ARG A 239 -14.68 6.58 3.93
C ARG A 239 -14.48 6.88 2.44
N GLY A 240 -13.38 6.38 1.88
CA GLY A 240 -13.03 6.62 0.47
C GLY A 240 -12.43 7.99 0.12
N GLU A 241 -12.37 8.94 1.06
CA GLU A 241 -11.75 10.26 0.86
C GLU A 241 -10.39 10.35 1.56
N TYR A 242 -9.33 10.60 0.78
CA TYR A 242 -7.93 10.58 1.27
C TYR A 242 -7.16 11.90 1.08
N GLU A 243 -7.67 12.82 0.27
CA GLU A 243 -6.99 14.05 -0.13
C GLU A 243 -7.08 15.17 0.92
N ARG A 244 -8.00 15.05 1.89
CA ARG A 244 -8.22 16.05 2.93
C ARG A 244 -7.95 15.46 4.33
N SER A 245 -7.37 16.28 5.20
CA SER A 245 -7.25 15.95 6.62
C SER A 245 -8.56 16.24 7.33
N PHE A 246 -9.05 15.27 8.10
CA PHE A 246 -10.30 15.38 8.84
C PHE A 246 -10.09 15.72 10.33
N LEU A 247 -8.84 15.67 10.84
CA LEU A 247 -8.59 15.79 12.27
C LEU A 247 -9.11 17.11 12.87
N ASN A 248 -8.91 18.24 12.20
CA ASN A 248 -9.35 19.54 12.69
C ASN A 248 -10.88 19.64 12.74
N GLU A 249 -11.57 19.19 11.68
CA GLU A 249 -13.05 19.17 11.63
C GLU A 249 -13.63 18.35 12.79
N PHE A 250 -13.05 17.17 13.05
CA PHE A 250 -13.50 16.33 14.16
C PHE A 250 -13.13 16.89 15.53
N GLN A 251 -12.00 17.58 15.67
CA GLN A 251 -11.64 18.23 16.95
C GLN A 251 -12.65 19.33 17.31
N GLU A 252 -13.01 20.20 16.37
CA GLU A 252 -14.05 21.23 16.58
C GLU A 252 -15.42 20.60 16.83
N TRP A 253 -15.75 19.54 16.10
CA TRP A 253 -16.98 18.80 16.31
C TRP A 253 -17.02 18.15 17.70
N ILE A 254 -15.93 17.56 18.18
CA ILE A 254 -15.81 16.99 19.53
C ILE A 254 -16.06 18.06 20.59
N GLU A 255 -15.60 19.31 20.40
CA GLU A 255 -15.93 20.41 21.31
C GLU A 255 -17.43 20.69 21.37
N LYS A 256 -18.12 20.68 20.22
CA LYS A 256 -19.58 20.84 20.15
C LYS A 256 -20.28 19.71 20.90
N VAL A 257 -19.79 18.47 20.77
CA VAL A 257 -20.28 17.29 21.49
C VAL A 257 -20.07 17.42 23.00
N ILE A 258 -18.90 17.87 23.45
CA ILE A 258 -18.62 18.13 24.87
C ILE A 258 -19.53 19.25 25.40
N GLY A 259 -19.83 20.26 24.58
CA GLY A 259 -20.82 21.29 24.88
C GLY A 259 -22.20 20.70 25.15
N TRP A 260 -22.63 19.71 24.38
CA TRP A 260 -23.88 18.99 24.65
C TRP A 260 -23.84 18.18 25.95
N LEU A 261 -22.73 17.48 26.22
CA LEU A 261 -22.55 16.74 27.47
C LEU A 261 -22.60 17.67 28.69
N SER A 262 -22.03 18.87 28.57
CA SER A 262 -22.14 19.91 29.60
C SER A 262 -23.60 20.33 29.82
N ARG A 263 -24.41 20.46 28.75
CA ARG A 263 -25.84 20.74 28.90
C ARG A 263 -26.61 19.61 29.58
N VAL A 264 -26.26 18.34 29.31
CA VAL A 264 -26.89 17.16 29.94
C VAL A 264 -26.56 17.12 31.44
N PHE A 265 -25.28 17.17 31.79
CA PHE A 265 -24.81 16.88 33.16
C PHE A 265 -24.67 18.13 34.05
N LEU A 266 -24.38 19.31 33.50
CA LEU A 266 -24.00 20.51 34.28
C LEU A 266 -24.98 21.70 34.17
N GLN A 267 -25.90 21.72 33.20
CA GLN A 267 -26.80 22.86 32.88
C GLN A 267 -26.09 24.21 32.58
N ASP A 268 -26.80 25.10 31.88
CA ASP A 268 -26.38 26.47 31.54
C ASP A 268 -26.51 27.45 32.73
N SER A 269 -26.10 27.08 33.94
CA SER A 269 -25.96 28.06 35.03
C SER A 269 -24.54 28.61 35.03
N PRO A 270 -24.32 29.93 34.85
CA PRO A 270 -22.99 30.53 34.81
C PRO A 270 -22.18 30.29 36.10
N SER A 271 -22.85 29.95 37.20
CA SER A 271 -22.24 29.60 38.50
C SER A 271 -21.69 28.17 38.57
N ALA A 272 -22.20 27.23 37.75
CA ALA A 272 -21.84 25.81 37.81
C ALA A 272 -20.66 25.44 36.87
N ARG A 273 -20.38 26.26 35.86
CA ARG A 273 -19.23 26.07 34.94
C ARG A 273 -17.87 26.41 35.56
N CYS A 274 -17.86 27.04 36.74
CA CYS A 274 -16.65 27.54 37.41
C CYS A 274 -16.17 26.68 38.58
N THR A 275 -16.80 25.54 38.90
CA THR A 275 -16.23 24.64 39.91
C THR A 275 -15.06 23.85 39.32
N PRO A 276 -13.93 23.69 40.05
CA PRO A 276 -12.76 22.97 39.54
C PRO A 276 -13.06 21.49 39.22
N GLU A 277 -14.06 20.90 39.88
CA GLU A 277 -14.53 19.53 39.67
C GLU A 277 -15.36 19.35 38.39
N ALA A 278 -16.17 20.34 38.00
CA ALA A 278 -16.88 20.33 36.73
C ALA A 278 -15.88 20.42 35.55
N ASN A 279 -14.82 21.20 35.72
CA ASN A 279 -13.77 21.30 34.69
C ASN A 279 -12.91 20.03 34.59
N SER A 280 -12.63 19.34 35.70
CA SER A 280 -11.88 18.08 35.67
C SER A 280 -12.67 16.93 35.04
N THR A 281 -13.98 16.87 35.32
CA THR A 281 -14.89 15.89 34.69
C THR A 281 -15.04 16.15 33.20
N LEU A 282 -15.28 17.39 32.76
CA LEU A 282 -15.35 17.75 31.34
C LEU A 282 -14.05 17.43 30.59
N LYS A 283 -12.88 17.69 31.19
CA LYS A 283 -11.59 17.27 30.62
C LYS A 283 -11.49 15.76 30.48
N ARG A 284 -11.97 14.98 31.45
CA ARG A 284 -11.99 13.51 31.36
C ARG A 284 -12.89 13.01 30.23
N TRP A 285 -14.06 13.61 30.06
CA TRP A 285 -14.97 13.32 28.95
C TRP A 285 -14.33 13.65 27.59
N ARG A 286 -13.67 14.81 27.49
CA ARG A 286 -12.90 15.18 26.30
C ARG A 286 -11.86 14.13 25.95
N CYS A 287 -11.01 13.75 26.91
CA CYS A 287 -9.98 12.75 26.69
C CYS A 287 -10.57 11.38 26.30
N HIS A 288 -11.71 11.00 26.89
CA HIS A 288 -12.39 9.76 26.56
C HIS A 288 -12.91 9.75 25.12
N VAL A 289 -13.64 10.79 24.72
CA VAL A 289 -14.19 10.93 23.37
C VAL A 289 -13.09 11.05 22.32
N GLN A 290 -12.04 11.83 22.58
CA GLN A 290 -10.89 11.94 21.68
C GLN A 290 -10.17 10.60 21.50
N ARG A 291 -9.91 9.86 22.59
CA ARG A 291 -9.28 8.54 22.50
C ARG A 291 -10.15 7.53 21.76
N PHE A 292 -11.46 7.57 21.97
CA PHE A 292 -12.40 6.73 21.23
C PHE A 292 -12.38 7.09 19.73
N PHE A 293 -12.48 8.38 19.39
CA PHE A 293 -12.39 8.88 18.03
C PHE A 293 -11.10 8.42 17.33
N TYR A 294 -9.93 8.66 17.93
CA TYR A 294 -8.66 8.26 17.31
C TYR A 294 -8.60 6.75 17.07
N ARG A 295 -9.14 5.94 17.98
CA ARG A 295 -9.15 4.48 17.83
C ARG A 295 -10.00 4.03 16.65
N ILE A 296 -11.20 4.59 16.49
CA ILE A 296 -12.08 4.25 15.36
C ILE A 296 -11.50 4.77 14.05
N TYR A 297 -10.99 6.01 14.05
CA TYR A 297 -10.37 6.63 12.88
C TYR A 297 -9.15 5.86 12.40
N ALA A 298 -8.26 5.48 13.31
CA ALA A 298 -7.11 4.64 12.99
C ALA A 298 -7.54 3.27 12.47
N SER A 299 -8.51 2.59 13.09
CA SER A 299 -9.01 1.30 12.59
C SER A 299 -9.56 1.38 11.18
N MET A 300 -10.37 2.40 10.88
CA MET A 300 -10.95 2.61 9.55
C MET A 300 -9.86 2.93 8.52
N ARG A 301 -8.90 3.80 8.83
CA ARG A 301 -7.74 4.08 7.95
C ARG A 301 -6.81 2.88 7.78
N ILE A 302 -6.69 2.01 8.78
CA ILE A 302 -5.92 0.75 8.68
C ILE A 302 -6.60 -0.23 7.70
N GLU A 303 -7.93 -0.31 7.67
CA GLU A 303 -8.67 -1.14 6.72
C GLU A 303 -8.51 -0.63 5.28
N GLU A 304 -8.47 0.69 5.10
CA GLU A 304 -8.31 1.34 3.79
C GLU A 304 -6.86 1.55 3.38
N LEU A 305 -5.88 1.20 4.23
CA LEU A 305 -4.47 1.55 4.05
C LEU A 305 -3.89 1.08 2.71
N PHE A 306 -4.33 -0.07 2.21
CA PHE A 306 -3.93 -0.54 0.87
C PHE A 306 -4.35 0.43 -0.24
N SER A 307 -5.59 0.94 -0.18
CA SER A 307 -6.11 1.91 -1.16
C SER A 307 -5.42 3.27 -0.98
N ILE A 308 -5.20 3.69 0.27
CA ILE A 308 -4.43 4.91 0.58
C ILE A 308 -3.03 4.84 -0.04
N ILE A 309 -2.33 3.71 0.09
CA ILE A 309 -1.00 3.51 -0.50
C ILE A 309 -1.05 3.55 -2.02
N ARG A 310 -2.08 2.96 -2.64
CA ARG A 310 -2.25 2.96 -4.10
C ARG A 310 -2.42 4.38 -4.65
N ASP A 311 -3.15 5.23 -3.94
CA ASP A 311 -3.52 6.57 -4.40
C ASP A 311 -2.50 7.65 -3.95
N PHE A 312 -1.35 7.25 -3.40
CA PHE A 312 -0.25 8.16 -3.05
C PHE A 312 0.43 8.71 -4.32
N PRO A 313 0.72 10.03 -4.45
CA PRO A 313 0.93 11.02 -3.39
C PRO A 313 -0.30 11.84 -2.94
N GLU A 314 -1.42 11.79 -3.65
CA GLU A 314 -2.61 12.60 -3.33
C GLU A 314 -3.19 12.25 -1.95
N SER A 315 -3.03 10.99 -1.53
CA SER A 315 -3.47 10.48 -0.22
C SER A 315 -2.56 10.85 0.97
N LYS A 316 -1.55 11.72 0.79
CA LYS A 316 -0.58 12.10 1.84
C LYS A 316 -1.26 12.59 3.14
N PRO A 317 -2.30 13.45 3.12
CA PRO A 317 -2.95 13.92 4.35
C PRO A 317 -3.56 12.79 5.18
N ALA A 318 -4.11 11.75 4.55
CA ALA A 318 -4.64 10.59 5.25
C ALA A 318 -3.56 9.79 5.98
N VAL A 319 -2.34 9.72 5.41
CA VAL A 319 -1.18 9.07 6.04
C VAL A 319 -0.69 9.87 7.25
N GLU A 320 -0.62 11.19 7.15
CA GLU A 320 -0.25 12.08 8.24
C GLU A 320 -1.27 12.03 9.39
N ASP A 321 -2.56 12.00 9.08
CA ASP A 321 -3.62 11.83 10.08
C ASP A 321 -3.50 10.48 10.80
N LEU A 322 -3.22 9.42 10.05
CA LEU A 322 -3.02 8.08 10.62
C LEU A 322 -1.80 8.05 11.53
N LYS A 323 -0.68 8.67 11.14
CA LYS A 323 0.52 8.84 11.98
C LYS A 323 0.18 9.49 13.32
N PHE A 324 -0.54 10.61 13.29
CA PHE A 324 -0.97 11.32 14.49
C PHE A 324 -1.86 10.46 15.39
N CYS A 325 -2.73 9.63 14.81
CA CYS A 325 -3.60 8.72 15.55
C CYS A 325 -2.85 7.53 16.15
N LEU A 326 -1.87 6.97 15.46
CA LEU A 326 -1.10 5.81 15.93
C LEU A 326 -0.30 6.10 17.20
N GLU A 327 0.27 7.30 17.32
CA GLU A 327 0.94 7.80 18.53
C GLU A 327 0.04 7.76 19.78
N ARG A 328 -1.28 7.82 19.59
CA ARG A 328 -2.29 7.97 20.67
C ARG A 328 -3.10 6.69 20.94
N THR A 329 -3.10 5.73 20.01
CA THR A 329 -4.00 4.57 20.01
C THR A 329 -3.29 3.23 20.23
N ASN A 330 -1.96 3.17 20.06
CA ASN A 330 -1.16 1.96 20.21
C ASN A 330 -1.63 0.79 19.29
N GLN A 331 -2.11 1.10 18.08
CA GLN A 331 -2.66 0.15 17.11
C GLN A 331 -1.64 -0.32 16.03
N ARG A 332 -0.34 -0.11 16.26
CA ARG A 332 0.74 -0.45 15.31
C ARG A 332 0.74 -1.93 14.89
N GLN A 333 0.49 -2.85 15.82
CA GLN A 333 0.41 -4.28 15.53
C GLN A 333 -0.81 -4.65 14.66
N GLN A 334 -1.96 -4.00 14.89
CA GLN A 334 -3.16 -4.19 14.08
C GLN A 334 -2.93 -3.67 12.65
N LEU A 335 -2.20 -2.57 12.49
CA LEU A 335 -1.80 -2.05 11.18
C LEU A 335 -0.94 -3.07 10.42
N LEU A 336 0.08 -3.62 11.07
CA LEU A 336 0.98 -4.61 10.45
C LEU A 336 0.24 -5.87 10.00
N SER A 337 -0.62 -6.43 10.85
CA SER A 337 -1.39 -7.64 10.50
C SER A 337 -2.40 -7.39 9.39
N SER A 338 -3.12 -6.27 9.43
CA SER A 338 -4.09 -5.87 8.41
C SER A 338 -3.41 -5.63 7.06
N LEU A 339 -2.34 -4.83 7.04
CA LEU A 339 -1.62 -4.49 5.82
C LEU A 339 -0.99 -5.73 5.17
N LYS A 340 -0.36 -6.60 5.98
CA LYS A 340 0.21 -7.86 5.47
C LYS A 340 -0.86 -8.74 4.82
N SER A 341 -2.01 -8.90 5.48
CA SER A 341 -3.13 -9.67 4.92
C SER A 341 -3.69 -9.04 3.65
N ALA A 342 -3.80 -7.71 3.59
CA ALA A 342 -4.25 -7.00 2.39
C ALA A 342 -3.29 -7.17 1.20
N LEU A 343 -1.98 -7.11 1.44
CA LEU A 343 -0.95 -7.34 0.40
C LEU A 343 -1.01 -8.78 -0.15
N GLU A 344 -1.10 -9.77 0.74
CA GLU A 344 -1.20 -11.19 0.34
C GLU A 344 -2.47 -11.49 -0.46
N MET A 345 -3.60 -10.90 -0.08
CA MET A 345 -4.89 -11.16 -0.73
C MET A 345 -5.11 -10.39 -2.04
N ARG A 346 -4.58 -9.15 -2.15
CA ARG A 346 -4.91 -8.24 -3.26
C ARG A 346 -3.78 -8.01 -4.26
N LEU A 347 -2.52 -8.26 -3.88
CA LEU A 347 -1.36 -7.95 -4.71
C LEU A 347 -0.51 -9.20 -5.04
N LEU A 348 -0.26 -10.04 -4.05
CA LEU A 348 0.73 -11.13 -4.15
C LEU A 348 0.12 -12.42 -4.72
N HIS A 349 -0.55 -12.30 -5.86
CA HIS A 349 -1.11 -13.44 -6.58
C HIS A 349 -0.67 -13.43 -8.06
N PRO A 350 -0.59 -14.61 -8.73
CA PRO A 350 -0.05 -14.72 -10.08
C PRO A 350 -0.77 -13.88 -11.16
N GLY A 351 -2.01 -13.47 -10.91
CA GLY A 351 -2.78 -12.64 -11.84
C GLY A 351 -2.40 -11.15 -11.91
N VAL A 352 -1.48 -10.66 -11.07
CA VAL A 352 -1.00 -9.26 -11.15
C VAL A 352 0.30 -9.18 -11.95
N ASN A 353 0.42 -8.17 -12.80
CA ASN A 353 1.65 -7.90 -13.55
C ASN A 353 2.79 -7.48 -12.63
N THR A 354 4.03 -7.79 -13.01
CA THR A 354 5.22 -7.45 -12.22
C THR A 354 5.38 -5.94 -12.05
N SER A 355 5.08 -5.18 -13.10
CA SER A 355 5.10 -3.72 -13.12
C SER A 355 4.22 -3.14 -12.01
N ASP A 356 2.99 -3.63 -11.86
CA ASP A 356 2.01 -3.13 -10.89
C ASP A 356 2.42 -3.43 -9.44
N ILE A 357 3.08 -4.58 -9.22
CA ILE A 357 3.63 -4.93 -7.90
C ILE A 357 4.78 -3.98 -7.54
N ILE A 358 5.64 -3.67 -8.50
CA ILE A 358 6.77 -2.76 -8.29
C ILE A 358 6.28 -1.33 -8.05
N THR A 359 5.33 -0.83 -8.85
CA THR A 359 4.77 0.52 -8.69
C THR A 359 4.08 0.68 -7.34
N LEU A 360 3.25 -0.28 -6.93
CA LEU A 360 2.63 -0.24 -5.61
C LEU A 360 3.66 -0.37 -4.48
N TYR A 361 4.73 -1.15 -4.67
CA TYR A 361 5.82 -1.22 -3.69
C TYR A 361 6.57 0.11 -3.56
N ILE A 362 6.78 0.85 -4.65
CA ILE A 362 7.36 2.20 -4.61
C ILE A 362 6.43 3.16 -3.86
N SER A 363 5.13 3.17 -4.17
CA SER A 363 4.14 3.98 -3.45
C SER A 363 4.08 3.59 -1.96
N ALA A 364 4.21 2.30 -1.64
CA ALA A 364 4.29 1.82 -0.25
C ALA A 364 5.54 2.33 0.45
N ILE A 365 6.70 2.35 -0.22
CA ILE A 365 7.92 2.92 0.36
C ILE A 365 7.73 4.40 0.68
N LYS A 366 7.18 5.18 -0.27
CA LYS A 366 6.94 6.61 -0.10
C LYS A 366 5.93 6.89 1.04
N ALA A 367 4.78 6.21 1.04
CA ALA A 367 3.73 6.39 2.03
C ALA A 367 4.15 5.91 3.44
N LEU A 368 4.76 4.73 3.56
CA LEU A 368 5.14 4.19 4.87
C LEU A 368 6.34 4.92 5.48
N ARG A 369 7.18 5.57 4.66
CA ARG A 369 8.25 6.46 5.13
C ARG A 369 7.68 7.71 5.82
N GLU A 370 6.60 8.27 5.29
CA GLU A 370 5.90 9.40 5.92
C GLU A 370 5.22 8.97 7.24
N LEU A 371 4.58 7.79 7.23
CA LEU A 371 3.89 7.20 8.39
C LEU A 371 4.84 6.89 9.56
N ASP A 372 5.95 6.21 9.29
CA ASP A 372 6.93 5.78 10.27
C ASP A 372 8.36 6.14 9.81
N PRO A 373 8.91 7.27 10.30
CA PRO A 373 10.27 7.69 9.95
C PRO A 373 11.36 6.68 10.30
N SER A 374 11.08 5.73 11.22
CA SER A 374 12.02 4.64 11.53
C SER A 374 12.12 3.57 10.44
N MET A 375 11.18 3.56 9.48
CA MET A 375 11.01 2.57 8.41
C MET A 375 10.80 1.12 8.89
N VAL A 376 10.55 0.89 10.17
CA VAL A 376 10.35 -0.46 10.73
C VAL A 376 9.03 -1.04 10.26
N ILE A 377 7.95 -0.23 10.17
CA ILE A 377 6.67 -0.70 9.62
C ILE A 377 6.84 -1.18 8.17
N LEU A 378 7.57 -0.42 7.34
CA LEU A 378 7.87 -0.77 5.95
C LEU A 378 8.66 -2.08 5.88
N GLU A 379 9.66 -2.24 6.74
CA GLU A 379 10.48 -3.44 6.79
C GLU A 379 9.64 -4.71 7.06
N VAL A 380 8.77 -4.66 8.06
CA VAL A 380 7.96 -5.81 8.46
C VAL A 380 6.81 -6.05 7.47
N ALA A 381 6.09 -5.00 7.07
CA ALA A 381 4.93 -5.13 6.19
C ALA A 381 5.29 -5.54 4.75
N CYS A 382 6.44 -5.09 4.24
CA CYS A 382 6.87 -5.37 2.86
C CYS A 382 7.79 -6.59 2.72
N GLU A 383 8.11 -7.30 3.82
CA GLU A 383 8.78 -8.59 3.77
C GLU A 383 8.15 -9.60 2.77
N PRO A 384 6.82 -9.82 2.75
CA PRO A 384 6.20 -10.73 1.79
C PRO A 384 6.32 -10.25 0.33
N ILE A 385 6.27 -8.94 0.07
CA ILE A 385 6.50 -8.38 -1.27
C ILE A 385 7.90 -8.76 -1.76
N ARG A 386 8.93 -8.56 -0.92
CA ARG A 386 10.32 -8.88 -1.27
C ARG A 386 10.51 -10.37 -1.56
N LYS A 387 9.91 -11.25 -0.76
CA LYS A 387 9.95 -12.71 -1.00
C LYS A 387 9.26 -13.09 -2.32
N TYR A 388 8.11 -12.47 -2.60
CA TYR A 388 7.36 -12.74 -3.81
C TYR A 388 8.09 -12.26 -5.07
N LEU A 389 8.65 -11.05 -5.07
CA LEU A 389 9.44 -10.51 -6.19
C LEU A 389 10.67 -11.38 -6.48
N ARG A 390 11.35 -11.95 -5.48
CA ARG A 390 12.46 -12.90 -5.72
C ARG A 390 12.04 -14.18 -6.45
N THR A 391 10.76 -14.54 -6.38
CA THR A 391 10.24 -15.76 -7.01
C THR A 391 9.94 -15.56 -8.50
N ARG A 392 9.80 -14.30 -8.94
CA ARG A 392 9.53 -13.93 -10.33
C ARG A 392 10.85 -13.68 -11.06
N GLU A 393 11.01 -14.27 -12.25
CA GLU A 393 12.24 -14.18 -13.04
C GLU A 393 12.35 -12.86 -13.83
N ASP A 394 11.23 -12.22 -14.13
CA ASP A 394 11.13 -11.02 -14.98
C ASP A 394 11.31 -9.69 -14.21
N THR A 395 11.40 -9.74 -12.89
CA THR A 395 11.43 -8.55 -12.03
C THR A 395 12.64 -7.66 -12.24
N VAL A 396 13.84 -8.23 -12.35
CA VAL A 396 15.07 -7.45 -12.52
C VAL A 396 15.00 -6.68 -13.84
N ARG A 397 14.56 -7.35 -14.92
CA ARG A 397 14.33 -6.73 -16.23
C ARG A 397 13.32 -5.58 -16.16
N GLN A 398 12.21 -5.77 -15.45
CA GLN A 398 11.20 -4.73 -15.25
C GLN A 398 11.71 -3.53 -14.44
N ILE A 399 12.51 -3.76 -13.37
CA ILE A 399 13.12 -2.68 -12.59
C ILE A 399 14.10 -1.89 -13.45
N VAL A 400 14.96 -2.58 -14.21
CA VAL A 400 15.93 -1.94 -15.12
C VAL A 400 15.23 -1.14 -16.21
N ALA A 401 14.20 -1.70 -16.85
CA ALA A 401 13.37 -1.00 -17.82
C ALA A 401 12.65 0.23 -17.22
N GLY A 402 12.31 0.17 -15.93
CA GLY A 402 11.74 1.30 -15.21
C GLY A 402 12.75 2.41 -14.89
N LEU A 403 14.01 2.05 -14.61
CA LEU A 403 15.10 3.02 -14.42
C LEU A 403 15.46 3.74 -15.73
N THR A 404 15.38 3.06 -16.87
CA THR A 404 15.63 3.66 -18.20
C THR A 404 14.44 4.47 -18.75
N GLY A 405 13.29 4.42 -18.07
CA GLY A 405 12.07 5.15 -18.42
C GLY A 405 11.29 4.53 -19.59
N ASP A 406 11.43 3.23 -19.81
CA ASP A 406 10.77 2.52 -20.93
C ASP A 406 9.46 1.85 -20.56
N ALA A 407 9.30 1.47 -19.29
CA ALA A 407 8.06 0.88 -18.83
C ALA A 407 6.99 1.97 -18.61
N GLU A 408 5.85 1.81 -19.28
CA GLU A 408 4.65 2.61 -19.04
C GLU A 408 4.25 2.50 -17.55
N GLY A 409 4.21 3.63 -16.84
CA GLY A 409 3.83 3.67 -15.43
C GLY A 409 4.98 3.61 -14.39
N SER A 410 6.24 3.42 -14.80
CA SER A 410 7.38 3.41 -13.87
C SER A 410 8.30 4.63 -13.99
N GLY A 411 7.85 5.71 -14.65
CA GLY A 411 8.60 6.97 -14.76
C GLY A 411 8.99 7.57 -13.40
N ASP A 412 8.29 7.18 -12.34
CA ASP A 412 8.64 7.45 -10.95
C ASP A 412 10.06 6.99 -10.59
N LEU A 413 10.49 5.81 -11.03
CA LEU A 413 11.85 5.31 -10.74
C LEU A 413 12.93 6.14 -11.42
N ALA A 414 12.72 6.50 -12.69
CA ALA A 414 13.62 7.38 -13.43
C ALA A 414 13.68 8.78 -12.78
N ASN A 415 12.55 9.28 -12.27
CA ASN A 415 12.49 10.52 -11.51
C ASN A 415 13.24 10.42 -10.18
N GLU A 416 13.07 9.35 -9.40
CA GLU A 416 13.86 9.11 -8.17
C GLU A 416 15.35 9.01 -8.47
N LEU A 417 15.72 8.32 -9.56
CA LEU A 417 17.11 8.22 -10.01
C LEU A 417 17.70 9.61 -10.28
N SER A 418 16.93 10.51 -10.88
CA SER A 418 17.35 11.90 -11.15
C SER A 418 17.39 12.82 -9.92
N LYS A 419 16.62 12.50 -8.87
CA LYS A 419 16.46 13.33 -7.66
C LYS A 419 17.43 12.99 -6.55
N ALA A 420 17.79 11.72 -6.37
CA ALA A 420 18.50 11.33 -5.16
C ALA A 420 19.92 11.91 -5.13
N ASP A 421 20.31 12.47 -3.99
CA ASP A 421 21.68 12.88 -3.69
C ASP A 421 22.65 11.72 -3.94
N PRO A 422 23.89 11.97 -4.40
CA PRO A 422 24.84 10.94 -4.82
C PRO A 422 25.39 10.13 -3.63
N VAL A 423 24.53 9.40 -2.94
CA VAL A 423 24.93 8.29 -2.07
C VAL A 423 25.23 7.13 -3.01
N THR A 424 26.51 6.88 -3.26
CA THR A 424 26.95 5.72 -4.03
C THR A 424 26.59 4.46 -3.26
N LEU A 425 25.97 3.49 -3.93
CA LEU A 425 25.70 2.16 -3.38
C LEU A 425 27.02 1.44 -2.99
N GLU A 426 28.17 1.90 -3.49
CA GLU A 426 29.51 1.40 -3.15
C GLU A 426 29.98 1.87 -1.76
N ASN A 427 29.59 3.07 -1.32
CA ASN A 427 29.99 3.62 -0.02
C ASN A 427 29.01 3.25 1.11
N GLY A 428 28.63 1.98 1.15
CA GLY A 428 28.16 1.36 2.40
C GLY A 428 29.26 1.19 3.45
N GLN A 429 30.49 1.65 3.15
CA GLN A 429 31.53 1.95 4.12
C GLN A 429 31.34 3.40 4.57
N GLU A 430 30.85 3.53 5.81
CA GLU A 430 31.00 4.66 6.73
C GLU A 430 31.90 5.77 6.16
N SER A 431 31.31 6.77 5.50
CA SER A 431 31.87 8.10 5.67
C SER A 431 31.67 8.42 7.15
N ASP A 432 32.77 8.52 7.88
CA ASP A 432 32.86 8.98 9.29
C ASP A 432 32.17 10.36 9.50
N ASP A 433 31.71 11.00 8.43
CA ASP A 433 30.93 12.23 8.41
C ASP A 433 29.42 12.03 8.68
N ASP A 434 28.90 10.79 8.68
CA ASP A 434 27.52 10.47 9.10
C ASP A 434 27.40 10.26 10.63
N ILE A 435 28.18 11.00 11.41
CA ILE A 435 27.79 11.25 12.80
C ILE A 435 26.58 12.19 12.71
N ALA A 436 25.38 11.59 12.55
CA ALA A 436 24.15 12.26 12.91
C ALA A 436 24.39 12.93 14.26
N ASP A 437 24.06 14.22 14.38
CA ASP A 437 24.21 14.94 15.63
C ASP A 437 23.68 14.06 16.76
N PRO A 438 24.39 13.88 17.89
CA PRO A 438 23.94 12.98 18.96
C PRO A 438 22.50 13.25 19.44
N GLU A 439 21.97 14.43 19.13
CA GLU A 439 20.60 14.88 19.37
C GLU A 439 19.55 14.25 18.43
N ASP A 440 19.93 13.82 17.21
CA ASP A 440 19.05 13.19 16.21
C ASP A 440 18.95 11.67 16.37
N TRP A 441 19.78 11.08 17.25
CA TRP A 441 19.75 9.65 17.50
C TRP A 441 18.55 9.26 18.37
N VAL A 442 17.62 8.51 17.78
CA VAL A 442 16.45 7.94 18.47
C VAL A 442 16.54 6.41 18.46
N PRO A 443 16.38 5.74 19.62
CA PRO A 443 16.34 4.28 19.69
C PRO A 443 15.30 3.67 18.75
N ASP A 444 15.57 2.44 18.32
CA ASP A 444 14.60 1.69 17.53
C ASP A 444 13.36 1.31 18.34
N PRO A 445 12.18 1.25 17.70
CA PRO A 445 10.97 0.78 18.34
C PRO A 445 11.07 -0.72 18.65
N VAL A 446 10.23 -1.19 19.59
CA VAL A 446 10.29 -2.56 20.15
C VAL A 446 10.07 -3.69 19.14
N ASP A 447 9.48 -3.37 17.99
CA ASP A 447 9.17 -4.28 16.88
C ASP A 447 10.30 -4.37 15.84
N ALA A 448 11.37 -3.59 16.01
CA ALA A 448 12.52 -3.64 15.12
C ALA A 448 13.33 -4.95 15.27
N ASP A 449 13.81 -5.49 14.16
CA ASP A 449 14.73 -6.63 14.16
C ASP A 449 16.07 -6.22 14.79
N PRO A 450 16.52 -6.87 15.89
CA PRO A 450 17.79 -6.57 16.55
C PRO A 450 19.02 -6.87 15.69
N GLY A 451 18.89 -7.64 14.60
CA GLY A 451 20.00 -7.98 13.70
C GLY A 451 20.38 -6.90 12.69
N LYS A 452 19.62 -5.78 12.61
CA LYS A 452 19.80 -4.75 11.58
C LYS A 452 19.97 -3.36 12.19
N SER A 453 20.96 -2.62 11.70
CA SER A 453 21.28 -1.27 12.18
C SER A 453 20.19 -0.26 11.78
N SER A 454 19.76 0.57 12.74
CA SER A 454 18.80 1.65 12.55
C SER A 454 19.21 2.65 11.48
N SER A 455 20.49 3.02 11.44
CA SER A 455 21.05 4.02 10.52
C SER A 455 20.92 3.56 9.07
N LYS A 456 21.28 2.32 8.77
CA LYS A 456 21.18 1.74 7.40
C LYS A 456 19.74 1.64 6.89
N ARG A 457 18.75 1.49 7.78
CA ARG A 457 17.34 1.49 7.39
C ARG A 457 16.88 2.88 6.99
N ARG A 458 17.20 3.88 7.80
CA ARG A 458 16.74 5.26 7.61
C ARG A 458 17.38 5.97 6.42
N SER A 459 18.62 5.63 6.07
CA SER A 459 19.34 6.21 4.91
C SER A 459 19.06 5.51 3.57
N SER A 460 18.32 4.40 3.57
CA SER A 460 18.08 3.62 2.36
C SER A 460 17.07 4.31 1.43
N ASP A 461 17.52 4.67 0.23
CA ASP A 461 16.69 5.20 -0.85
C ASP A 461 15.91 4.08 -1.57
N ILE A 462 14.81 4.40 -2.26
CA ILE A 462 13.92 3.48 -2.97
C ILE A 462 14.71 2.51 -3.86
N ILE A 463 15.70 3.03 -4.61
CA ILE A 463 16.56 2.22 -5.50
C ILE A 463 17.40 1.24 -4.67
N SER A 464 17.98 1.69 -3.56
CA SER A 464 18.74 0.83 -2.66
C SER A 464 17.87 -0.28 -2.04
N LEU A 465 16.61 0.03 -1.67
CA LEU A 465 15.67 -0.97 -1.19
C LEU A 465 15.35 -2.02 -2.26
N LEU A 466 15.12 -1.61 -3.52
CA LEU A 466 14.86 -2.52 -4.64
C LEU A 466 16.07 -3.41 -4.95
N VAL A 467 17.27 -2.84 -4.99
CA VAL A 467 18.51 -3.61 -5.22
C VAL A 467 18.81 -4.56 -4.06
N SER A 468 18.55 -4.14 -2.81
CA SER A 468 18.72 -4.98 -1.62
C SER A 468 17.85 -6.24 -1.62
N ILE A 469 16.78 -6.27 -2.42
CA ILE A 469 15.96 -7.47 -2.58
C ILE A 469 16.83 -8.60 -3.12
N TYR A 470 17.74 -8.38 -4.06
CA TYR A 470 18.54 -9.46 -4.65
C TYR A 470 19.90 -9.63 -3.98
N GLY A 471 20.34 -8.65 -3.18
CA GLY A 471 21.57 -8.71 -2.40
C GLY A 471 22.83 -8.40 -3.21
N SER A 472 22.90 -8.84 -4.48
CA SER A 472 23.95 -8.47 -5.42
C SER A 472 23.50 -7.40 -6.42
N LYS A 473 24.41 -6.50 -6.75
CA LYS A 473 24.21 -5.47 -7.79
C LYS A 473 24.42 -6.05 -9.19
N ASP A 474 25.24 -7.09 -9.30
CA ASP A 474 25.70 -7.64 -10.58
C ASP A 474 24.56 -8.17 -11.44
N LEU A 475 23.48 -8.67 -10.83
CA LEU A 475 22.28 -9.08 -11.54
C LEU A 475 21.65 -7.90 -12.29
N PHE A 476 21.54 -6.72 -11.65
CA PHE A 476 21.01 -5.53 -12.29
C PHE A 476 21.91 -5.02 -13.41
N ILE A 477 23.23 -5.08 -13.20
CA ILE A 477 24.22 -4.62 -14.17
C ILE A 477 24.22 -5.52 -15.41
N ASN A 478 24.18 -6.84 -15.21
CA ASN A 478 24.14 -7.81 -16.30
C ASN A 478 22.84 -7.70 -17.10
N GLU A 479 21.70 -7.52 -16.42
CA GLU A 479 20.43 -7.25 -17.10
C GLU A 479 20.45 -5.93 -17.87
N TYR A 480 20.98 -4.86 -17.27
CA TYR A 480 21.12 -3.59 -17.96
C TYR A 480 22.06 -3.68 -19.17
N ARG A 481 23.18 -4.39 -19.05
CA ARG A 481 24.10 -4.65 -20.17
C ARG A 481 23.42 -5.41 -21.31
N THR A 482 22.62 -6.42 -20.97
CA THR A 482 21.86 -7.23 -21.93
C THR A 482 20.79 -6.39 -22.62
N LEU A 483 20.03 -5.59 -21.85
CA LEU A 483 19.02 -4.66 -22.38
C LEU A 483 19.67 -3.60 -23.28
N LEU A 484 20.77 -2.98 -22.85
CA LEU A 484 21.49 -1.99 -23.63
C LEU A 484 22.00 -2.60 -24.94
N ALA A 485 22.57 -3.81 -24.91
CA ALA A 485 23.04 -4.51 -26.10
C ALA A 485 21.89 -4.73 -27.10
N ASP A 486 20.75 -5.22 -26.60
CA ASP A 486 19.56 -5.48 -27.42
C ASP A 486 19.07 -4.20 -28.10
N ARG A 487 18.99 -3.08 -27.38
CA ARG A 487 18.56 -1.78 -27.93
C ARG A 487 19.50 -1.24 -28.99
N LEU A 488 20.81 -1.30 -28.73
CA LEU A 488 21.81 -0.79 -29.66
C LEU A 488 21.85 -1.60 -30.97
N LEU A 489 21.54 -2.90 -30.91
CA LEU A 489 21.52 -3.79 -32.07
C LEU A 489 20.20 -3.73 -32.86
N HIS A 490 19.06 -3.53 -32.20
CA HIS A 490 17.78 -3.46 -32.88
C HIS A 490 17.54 -2.11 -33.58
N GLN A 491 18.08 -1.01 -33.03
CA GLN A 491 17.82 0.34 -33.56
C GLN A 491 19.10 0.99 -34.12
N PHE A 492 19.48 0.59 -35.34
CA PHE A 492 20.68 1.11 -36.04
C PHE A 492 20.73 2.65 -36.19
N ASN A 493 19.57 3.34 -36.13
CA ASN A 493 19.44 4.81 -36.25
C ASN A 493 19.24 5.57 -34.91
N TYR A 494 19.50 4.93 -33.77
CA TYR A 494 19.13 5.47 -32.46
C TYR A 494 19.92 6.70 -31.99
N SER A 495 19.29 7.60 -31.22
CA SER A 495 19.94 8.71 -30.52
C SER A 495 20.64 8.21 -29.25
N ALA A 496 21.96 8.00 -29.31
CA ALA A 496 22.76 7.54 -28.17
C ALA A 496 22.69 8.45 -26.93
N GLU A 497 22.24 9.70 -27.08
CA GLU A 497 22.14 10.70 -25.99
C GLU A 497 21.31 10.21 -24.79
N ARG A 498 20.19 9.52 -25.04
CA ARG A 498 19.34 8.99 -23.96
C ARG A 498 20.07 7.93 -23.13
N GLU A 499 20.76 7.01 -23.79
CA GLU A 499 21.49 5.94 -23.09
C GLU A 499 22.74 6.47 -22.39
N ILE A 500 23.41 7.46 -22.97
CA ILE A 500 24.53 8.16 -22.30
C ILE A 500 24.05 8.76 -20.97
N ARG A 501 22.91 9.47 -20.98
CA ARG A 501 22.33 10.04 -19.76
C ARG A 501 21.94 8.96 -18.74
N ASN A 502 21.35 7.84 -19.19
CA ASN A 502 21.00 6.72 -18.31
C ASN A 502 22.25 6.12 -17.65
N VAL A 503 23.33 5.90 -18.42
CA VAL A 503 24.60 5.40 -17.89
C VAL A 503 25.21 6.39 -16.89
N GLU A 504 25.18 7.69 -17.17
CA GLU A 504 25.68 8.71 -16.23
C GLU A 504 24.93 8.70 -14.89
N LEU A 505 23.60 8.59 -14.92
CA LEU A 505 22.78 8.47 -13.72
C LEU A 505 23.04 7.17 -12.95
N LEU A 506 23.21 6.06 -13.67
CA LEU A 506 23.54 4.78 -13.05
C LEU A 506 24.96 4.76 -12.48
N LYS A 507 25.92 5.46 -13.09
CA LYS A 507 27.28 5.65 -12.55
C LYS A 507 27.26 6.33 -11.19
N LEU A 508 26.40 7.34 -11.00
CA LEU A 508 26.25 8.02 -9.71
C LEU A 508 25.77 7.08 -8.58
N ARG A 509 25.04 6.01 -8.92
CA ARG A 509 24.49 5.05 -7.95
C ARG A 509 25.35 3.81 -7.79
N PHE A 510 25.65 3.12 -8.88
CA PHE A 510 26.33 1.82 -8.86
C PHE A 510 27.84 1.94 -8.82
N GLY A 511 28.40 3.11 -9.17
CA GLY A 511 29.84 3.34 -9.25
C GLY A 511 30.37 3.23 -10.68
N GLU A 512 31.53 3.84 -10.92
CA GLU A 512 32.13 3.93 -12.25
C GLU A 512 32.66 2.58 -12.76
N ALA A 513 33.29 1.79 -11.88
CA ALA A 513 33.88 0.51 -12.23
C ALA A 513 32.84 -0.50 -12.76
N GLN A 514 31.67 -0.54 -12.12
CA GLN A 514 30.57 -1.44 -12.47
C GLN A 514 29.92 -1.08 -13.81
N MET A 515 29.87 0.21 -14.16
CA MET A 515 29.24 0.71 -15.40
C MET A 515 30.21 0.80 -16.58
N HIS A 516 31.50 0.50 -16.38
CA HIS A 516 32.53 0.62 -17.42
C HIS A 516 32.20 -0.18 -18.69
N TYR A 517 31.66 -1.40 -18.54
CA TYR A 517 31.23 -2.23 -19.66
C TYR A 517 30.20 -1.54 -20.56
N CYS A 518 29.15 -0.97 -19.96
CA CYS A 518 28.08 -0.28 -20.68
C CYS A 518 28.58 1.00 -21.37
N GLU A 519 29.52 1.71 -20.74
CA GLU A 519 30.15 2.89 -21.34
C GLU A 519 30.98 2.55 -22.58
N VAL A 520 31.77 1.48 -22.51
CA VAL A 520 32.56 1.02 -23.66
C VAL A 520 31.64 0.61 -24.81
N MET A 521 30.51 -0.05 -24.54
CA MET A 521 29.51 -0.38 -25.57
C MET A 521 28.97 0.86 -26.29
N LEU A 522 28.67 1.95 -25.56
CA LEU A 522 28.22 3.20 -26.18
C LEU A 522 29.32 3.87 -27.00
N LYS A 523 30.57 3.82 -26.51
CA LYS A 523 31.74 4.32 -27.24
C LYS A 523 31.98 3.53 -28.53
N ASP A 524 31.83 2.21 -28.51
CA ASP A 524 31.95 1.36 -29.69
C ASP A 524 30.97 1.78 -30.78
N MET A 525 29.71 2.10 -30.42
CA MET A 525 28.71 2.59 -31.36
C MET A 525 29.11 3.93 -31.99
N ALA A 526 29.65 4.86 -31.20
CA ALA A 526 30.14 6.14 -31.70
C ALA A 526 31.36 5.97 -32.62
N ASP A 527 32.31 5.12 -32.23
CA ASP A 527 33.50 4.81 -33.02
C ASP A 527 33.14 4.09 -34.32
N SER A 528 32.16 3.16 -34.27
CA SER A 528 31.62 2.49 -35.45
C SER A 528 31.01 3.47 -36.44
N ARG A 529 30.22 4.46 -35.98
CA ARG A 529 29.69 5.53 -36.85
C ARG A 529 30.79 6.31 -37.54
N ARG A 530 31.85 6.65 -36.81
CA ARG A 530 33.00 7.39 -37.35
C ARG A 530 33.77 6.57 -38.39
N ILE A 531 33.94 5.27 -38.16
CA ILE A 531 34.59 4.36 -39.10
C ILE A 531 33.74 4.19 -40.37
N ASN A 532 32.43 3.96 -40.23
CA ASN A 532 31.51 3.87 -41.35
C ASN A 532 31.51 5.15 -42.21
N ALA A 533 31.53 6.34 -41.58
CA ALA A 533 31.64 7.60 -42.29
C ALA A 533 32.94 7.71 -43.09
N ASN A 534 34.08 7.35 -42.50
CA ASN A 534 35.37 7.38 -43.20
C ASN A 534 35.41 6.40 -44.39
N ILE A 535 34.83 5.21 -44.24
CA ILE A 535 34.79 4.20 -45.31
C ILE A 535 33.87 4.67 -46.45
N ARG A 536 32.69 5.22 -46.12
CA ARG A 536 31.81 5.84 -47.11
C ARG A 536 32.46 7.01 -47.84
N ASP A 537 33.19 7.86 -47.14
CA ASP A 537 33.91 8.98 -47.74
C ASP A 537 35.04 8.52 -48.68
N GLU A 538 35.68 7.37 -48.43
CA GLU A 538 36.62 6.76 -49.38
C GLU A 538 35.87 6.14 -50.58
N GLU A 539 34.70 5.53 -50.37
CA GLU A 539 33.87 4.95 -51.43
C GLU A 539 33.30 5.98 -52.39
N GLU A 540 32.83 7.12 -51.88
CA GLU A 540 32.29 8.20 -52.72
C GLU A 540 33.37 8.80 -53.64
N LYS A 541 34.65 8.75 -53.23
CA LYS A 541 35.81 9.22 -54.01
C LYS A 541 36.24 8.25 -55.11
N LEU A 542 35.78 7.00 -55.09
CA LEU A 542 36.09 6.03 -56.15
C LEU A 542 35.29 6.34 -57.43
N PRO A 543 35.84 6.05 -58.62
CA PRO A 543 35.11 6.08 -59.89
C PRO A 543 33.84 5.23 -59.81
N GLU A 544 32.76 5.61 -60.52
CA GLU A 544 31.46 4.90 -60.45
C GLU A 544 31.55 3.41 -60.75
N GLU A 545 32.50 2.99 -61.59
CA GLU A 545 32.74 1.60 -61.99
C GLU A 545 33.37 0.74 -60.87
N GLU A 546 34.02 1.35 -59.88
CA GLU A 546 34.65 0.66 -58.72
C GLU A 546 33.82 0.77 -57.44
N ARG A 547 32.64 1.42 -57.50
CA ARG A 547 31.76 1.54 -56.34
C ARG A 547 31.09 0.19 -56.05
N PRO A 548 30.91 -0.17 -54.77
CA PRO A 548 30.22 -1.40 -54.41
C PRO A 548 28.76 -1.36 -54.93
N PRO A 549 28.19 -2.51 -55.30
CA PRO A 549 26.84 -2.60 -55.89
C PRO A 549 25.73 -2.18 -54.92
N PHE A 550 25.99 -2.23 -53.61
CA PHE A 550 25.08 -1.76 -52.56
C PHE A 550 25.89 -1.17 -51.40
N SER A 551 25.26 -0.28 -50.62
CA SER A 551 25.88 0.33 -49.45
C SER A 551 25.90 -0.66 -48.28
N LEU A 552 27.09 -1.06 -47.84
CA LEU A 552 27.27 -1.87 -46.64
C LEU A 552 27.63 -0.98 -45.45
N VAL A 553 26.84 -1.05 -44.38
CA VAL A 553 27.13 -0.40 -43.11
C VAL A 553 27.40 -1.50 -42.08
N ALA A 554 28.56 -1.46 -41.42
CA ALA A 554 28.92 -2.45 -40.42
C ALA A 554 28.93 -1.83 -39.02
N VAL A 555 28.18 -2.42 -38.09
CA VAL A 555 28.29 -2.08 -36.67
C VAL A 555 29.48 -2.84 -36.08
N ILE A 556 30.48 -2.10 -35.61
CA ILE A 556 31.76 -2.66 -35.16
C ILE A 556 31.78 -2.62 -33.64
N LEU A 557 31.87 -3.79 -33.02
CA LEU A 557 31.72 -3.99 -31.57
C LEU A 557 32.97 -4.62 -30.98
N SER A 558 33.27 -4.32 -29.72
CA SER A 558 34.30 -5.04 -28.96
C SER A 558 33.74 -6.37 -28.42
N SER A 559 34.49 -7.47 -28.58
CA SER A 559 34.00 -8.79 -28.16
C SER A 559 33.99 -9.00 -26.64
N GLU A 560 34.87 -8.32 -25.91
CA GLU A 560 35.05 -8.53 -24.47
C GLU A 560 34.02 -7.78 -23.61
N PHE A 561 33.51 -6.65 -24.10
CA PHE A 561 32.65 -5.78 -23.29
C PHE A 561 31.15 -6.03 -23.51
N TRP A 562 30.80 -6.63 -24.64
CA TRP A 562 29.43 -7.00 -24.98
C TRP A 562 29.08 -8.35 -24.34
N PRO A 563 27.81 -8.57 -23.95
CA PRO A 563 27.40 -9.88 -23.49
C PRO A 563 27.46 -10.90 -24.66
N PRO A 564 27.46 -12.21 -24.37
CA PRO A 564 27.64 -13.23 -25.39
C PRO A 564 26.49 -13.19 -26.40
N LEU A 565 26.84 -12.87 -27.64
CA LEU A 565 25.92 -12.85 -28.78
C LEU A 565 25.66 -14.27 -29.26
N LYS A 566 24.45 -14.56 -29.72
CA LYS A 566 24.12 -15.86 -30.34
C LYS A 566 25.11 -16.20 -31.46
N GLU A 567 25.32 -17.49 -31.69
CA GLU A 567 26.12 -17.98 -32.82
C GLU A 567 25.27 -18.88 -33.71
N GLU A 568 24.94 -18.39 -34.90
CA GLU A 568 24.32 -19.19 -35.94
C GLU A 568 25.25 -19.29 -37.14
N LYS A 569 25.40 -20.52 -37.65
CA LYS A 569 26.14 -20.79 -38.88
C LYS A 569 25.21 -20.51 -40.06
N LEU A 570 25.59 -19.54 -40.88
CA LEU A 570 24.90 -19.16 -42.10
C LEU A 570 25.91 -19.07 -43.24
N GLU A 571 25.67 -19.80 -44.33
CA GLU A 571 26.39 -19.58 -45.58
C GLU A 571 25.72 -18.46 -46.38
N LEU A 572 26.41 -17.32 -46.50
CA LEU A 572 25.92 -16.18 -47.25
C LEU A 572 26.10 -16.33 -48.77
N PRO A 573 25.22 -15.69 -49.58
CA PRO A 573 25.41 -15.55 -51.03
C PRO A 573 26.73 -14.87 -51.41
N GLU A 574 27.28 -15.21 -52.59
CA GLU A 574 28.59 -14.74 -53.07
C GLU A 574 28.69 -13.21 -53.13
N GLN A 575 27.65 -12.53 -53.62
CA GLN A 575 27.60 -11.06 -53.73
C GLN A 575 27.80 -10.36 -52.38
N ILE A 576 27.21 -10.91 -51.32
CA ILE A 576 27.32 -10.35 -49.96
C ILE A 576 28.70 -10.64 -49.37
N LYS A 577 29.24 -11.84 -49.62
CA LYS A 577 30.59 -12.21 -49.19
C LYS A 577 31.65 -11.29 -49.79
N GLU A 578 31.57 -11.00 -51.09
CA GLU A 578 32.51 -10.09 -51.76
C GLU A 578 32.46 -8.67 -51.17
N ALA A 579 31.25 -8.15 -50.90
CA ALA A 579 31.09 -6.84 -50.27
C ALA A 579 31.67 -6.81 -48.84
N MET A 580 31.44 -7.86 -48.05
CA MET A 580 31.99 -8.00 -46.69
C MET A 580 33.51 -8.15 -46.68
N GLU A 581 34.09 -8.88 -47.63
CA GLU A 581 35.54 -8.98 -47.80
C GLU A 581 36.17 -7.64 -48.22
N ALA A 582 35.52 -6.91 -49.14
CA ALA A 582 35.96 -5.58 -49.55
C ALA A 582 35.95 -4.60 -48.37
N TYR A 583 34.89 -4.62 -47.55
CA TYR A 583 34.82 -3.84 -46.32
C TYR A 583 35.89 -4.24 -45.31
N SER A 584 36.14 -5.55 -45.14
CA SER A 584 37.17 -6.05 -44.22
C SER A 584 38.58 -5.59 -44.62
N LYS A 585 38.91 -5.59 -45.92
CA LYS A 585 40.19 -5.05 -46.43
C LYS A 585 40.32 -3.54 -46.18
N LYS A 586 39.25 -2.77 -46.36
CA LYS A 586 39.24 -1.33 -46.05
C LYS A 586 39.42 -1.08 -44.56
N TYR A 587 38.78 -1.90 -43.72
CA TYR A 587 38.94 -1.83 -42.28
C TYR A 587 40.37 -2.13 -41.82
N GLU A 588 41.00 -3.18 -42.34
CA GLU A 588 42.40 -3.54 -42.04
C GLU A 588 43.39 -2.41 -42.43
N LYS A 589 43.12 -1.72 -43.54
CA LYS A 589 43.88 -0.54 -43.98
C LYS A 589 43.73 0.63 -42.99
N LEU A 590 42.53 0.85 -42.47
CA LEU A 590 42.24 1.94 -41.52
C LEU A 590 42.75 1.61 -40.09
N LYS A 591 42.65 0.35 -39.68
CA LYS A 591 43.03 -0.17 -38.36
C LYS A 591 43.95 -1.36 -38.53
N ALA A 592 45.25 -1.08 -38.55
CA ALA A 592 46.29 -2.11 -38.69
C ALA A 592 46.19 -3.19 -37.58
N MET A 593 46.47 -4.44 -37.96
CA MET A 593 46.51 -5.61 -37.08
C MET A 593 45.16 -5.96 -36.41
N ARG A 594 44.03 -5.66 -37.05
CA ARG A 594 42.70 -6.08 -36.60
C ARG A 594 41.92 -6.71 -37.75
N THR A 595 41.38 -7.89 -37.53
CA THR A 595 40.49 -8.60 -38.46
C THR A 595 39.06 -8.57 -37.94
N LEU A 596 38.07 -8.56 -38.84
CA LEU A 596 36.65 -8.57 -38.47
C LEU A 596 36.13 -10.01 -38.39
N ASN A 597 35.39 -10.31 -37.32
CA ASN A 597 34.58 -11.50 -37.21
C ASN A 597 33.11 -11.11 -37.36
N TRP A 598 32.44 -11.66 -38.38
CA TRP A 598 31.07 -11.25 -38.75
C TRP A 598 30.02 -12.10 -38.04
N LYS A 599 29.04 -11.45 -37.41
CA LYS A 599 27.85 -12.10 -36.81
C LYS A 599 26.65 -11.92 -37.73
N TYR A 600 26.54 -12.77 -38.74
CA TYR A 600 25.62 -12.56 -39.88
C TYR A 600 24.13 -12.55 -39.50
N HIS A 601 23.71 -13.32 -38.50
CA HIS A 601 22.29 -13.47 -38.15
C HIS A 601 21.70 -12.23 -37.47
N LEU A 602 22.53 -11.34 -36.91
CA LEU A 602 22.13 -10.11 -36.20
C LEU A 602 22.05 -8.87 -37.11
N GLY A 603 22.27 -9.04 -38.42
CA GLY A 603 22.21 -7.92 -39.36
C GLY A 603 20.77 -7.48 -39.67
N LEU A 604 20.67 -6.33 -40.33
CA LEU A 604 19.45 -5.85 -40.97
C LEU A 604 19.74 -5.59 -42.45
N VAL A 605 18.88 -6.09 -43.32
CA VAL A 605 19.00 -5.90 -44.78
C VAL A 605 17.72 -5.26 -45.30
N ASN A 606 17.87 -4.13 -45.98
CA ASN A 606 16.79 -3.53 -46.75
C ASN A 606 16.86 -4.10 -48.16
N LEU A 607 15.79 -4.78 -48.58
CA LEU A 607 15.68 -5.44 -49.86
C LEU A 607 14.52 -4.84 -50.64
N ASP A 608 14.75 -4.60 -51.93
CA ASP A 608 13.70 -4.34 -52.90
C ASP A 608 13.52 -5.60 -53.75
N VAL A 609 12.38 -6.27 -53.56
CA VAL A 609 12.02 -7.47 -54.31
C VAL A 609 11.11 -7.07 -55.46
N GLU A 610 11.65 -7.09 -56.68
CA GLU A 610 10.90 -6.84 -57.91
C GLU A 610 10.23 -8.13 -58.40
N LEU A 611 8.90 -8.20 -58.31
CA LEU A 611 8.06 -9.25 -58.88
C LEU A 611 7.45 -8.74 -60.20
N ALA A 612 6.78 -9.62 -60.96
CA ALA A 612 6.22 -9.26 -62.26
C ALA A 612 5.12 -8.18 -62.18
N ASP A 613 4.40 -8.11 -61.06
CA ASP A 613 3.27 -7.20 -60.83
C ASP A 613 3.57 -6.05 -59.86
N ARG A 614 4.56 -6.19 -58.96
CA ARG A 614 4.84 -5.23 -57.88
C ARG A 614 6.29 -5.25 -57.39
N THR A 615 6.71 -4.15 -56.78
CA THR A 615 7.99 -4.03 -56.06
C THR A 615 7.72 -3.96 -54.56
N LEU A 616 8.34 -4.85 -53.78
CA LEU A 616 8.22 -4.90 -52.32
C LEU A 616 9.52 -4.44 -51.66
N SER A 617 9.49 -3.30 -50.98
CA SER A 617 10.60 -2.81 -50.14
C SER A 617 10.42 -3.30 -48.71
N LEU A 618 11.29 -4.20 -48.25
CA LEU A 618 11.20 -4.85 -46.94
C LEU A 618 12.53 -4.76 -46.20
N SER A 619 12.46 -4.45 -44.90
CA SER A 619 13.59 -4.58 -43.98
C SER A 619 13.51 -5.94 -43.30
N VAL A 620 14.46 -6.83 -43.58
CA VAL A 620 14.45 -8.22 -43.09
C VAL A 620 15.83 -8.63 -42.55
N SER A 621 15.88 -9.72 -41.78
CA SER A 621 17.18 -10.27 -41.35
C SER A 621 17.95 -10.89 -42.52
N PRO A 622 19.30 -10.97 -42.45
CA PRO A 622 20.14 -11.57 -43.48
C PRO A 622 19.78 -13.01 -43.85
N VAL A 623 19.21 -13.79 -42.91
CA VAL A 623 18.71 -15.14 -43.19
C VAL A 623 17.52 -15.07 -44.16
N HIS A 624 16.56 -14.17 -43.93
CA HIS A 624 15.42 -13.97 -44.82
C HIS A 624 15.86 -13.45 -46.20
N ALA A 625 16.86 -12.57 -46.23
CA ALA A 625 17.47 -12.07 -47.46
C ALA A 625 18.12 -13.19 -48.29
N ALA A 626 18.94 -14.02 -47.63
CA ALA A 626 19.65 -15.12 -48.26
C ALA A 626 18.66 -16.14 -48.87
N ILE A 627 17.55 -16.43 -48.17
CA ILE A 627 16.48 -17.31 -48.68
C ILE A 627 15.98 -16.79 -50.04
N ILE A 628 15.56 -15.53 -50.14
CA ILE A 628 15.02 -14.98 -51.39
C ILE A 628 16.07 -14.89 -52.50
N LEU A 629 17.32 -14.54 -52.17
CA LEU A 629 18.41 -14.51 -53.16
C LEU A 629 18.63 -15.89 -53.82
N HIS A 630 18.48 -17.00 -53.07
CA HIS A 630 18.55 -18.33 -53.69
C HIS A 630 17.34 -18.63 -54.58
N PHE A 631 16.17 -18.11 -54.26
CA PHE A 631 14.98 -18.22 -55.11
C PHE A 631 15.13 -17.48 -56.45
N GLN A 632 15.99 -16.45 -56.53
CA GLN A 632 16.33 -15.79 -57.79
C GLN A 632 17.06 -16.74 -58.77
N THR A 633 17.87 -17.69 -58.25
CA THR A 633 18.59 -18.66 -59.09
C THR A 633 17.76 -19.87 -59.49
N LYS A 634 16.85 -20.32 -58.61
CA LYS A 634 16.00 -21.50 -58.79
C LYS A 634 14.64 -21.22 -58.17
N SER A 635 13.58 -21.34 -58.96
CA SER A 635 12.21 -20.96 -58.57
C SER A 635 11.53 -21.92 -57.57
N THR A 636 12.06 -23.14 -57.42
CA THR A 636 11.48 -24.17 -56.54
C THR A 636 12.55 -24.82 -55.66
N TRP A 637 12.38 -24.79 -54.34
CA TRP A 637 13.32 -25.38 -53.37
C TRP A 637 12.60 -26.29 -52.37
N THR A 638 13.25 -27.39 -51.98
CA THR A 638 12.81 -28.21 -50.84
C THR A 638 13.49 -27.72 -49.55
N LEU A 639 12.84 -27.92 -48.39
CA LEU A 639 13.40 -27.51 -47.09
C LEU A 639 14.76 -28.15 -46.80
N THR A 640 14.96 -29.40 -47.20
CA THR A 640 16.24 -30.11 -47.00
C THR A 640 17.33 -29.54 -47.90
N GLU A 641 17.04 -29.28 -49.17
CA GLU A 641 18.00 -28.65 -50.09
C GLU A 641 18.40 -27.25 -49.61
N LEU A 642 17.41 -26.45 -49.18
CA LEU A 642 17.66 -25.08 -48.72
C LEU A 642 18.39 -25.07 -47.37
N SER A 643 18.12 -26.04 -46.48
CA SER A 643 18.86 -26.25 -45.23
C SER A 643 20.31 -26.65 -45.48
N ASP A 644 20.56 -27.52 -46.47
CA ASP A 644 21.92 -27.94 -46.83
C ASP A 644 22.74 -26.82 -47.46
N VAL A 645 22.10 -25.91 -48.22
CA VAL A 645 22.74 -24.75 -48.84
C VAL A 645 23.00 -23.65 -47.82
N LEU A 646 22.02 -23.26 -47.02
CA LEU A 646 22.16 -22.18 -46.04
C LEU A 646 22.90 -22.62 -44.76
N LYS A 647 23.03 -23.94 -44.53
CA LYS A 647 23.50 -24.57 -43.28
C LYS A 647 22.66 -24.23 -42.05
N VAL A 648 21.40 -23.83 -42.25
CA VAL A 648 20.45 -23.50 -41.19
C VAL A 648 19.59 -24.73 -40.85
N PRO A 649 19.36 -25.05 -39.56
CA PRO A 649 18.49 -26.16 -39.18
C PRO A 649 17.07 -26.05 -39.77
N VAL A 650 16.52 -27.17 -40.25
CA VAL A 650 15.21 -27.24 -40.91
C VAL A 650 14.08 -26.63 -40.07
N THR A 651 14.14 -26.78 -38.75
CA THR A 651 13.14 -26.22 -37.82
C THR A 651 13.16 -24.69 -37.78
N SER A 652 14.36 -24.09 -37.71
CA SER A 652 14.54 -22.63 -37.76
C SER A 652 14.18 -22.08 -39.13
N LEU A 653 14.62 -22.76 -40.19
CA LEU A 653 14.32 -22.38 -41.58
C LEU A 653 12.81 -22.35 -41.84
N LYS A 654 12.07 -23.38 -41.39
CA LYS A 654 10.61 -23.41 -41.54
C LYS A 654 9.92 -22.22 -40.86
N ARG A 655 10.37 -21.82 -39.66
CA ARG A 655 9.85 -20.64 -38.96
C ARG A 655 10.13 -19.35 -39.76
N LYS A 656 11.37 -19.16 -40.21
CA LYS A 656 11.78 -17.97 -40.99
C LYS A 656 11.09 -17.89 -42.37
N MET A 657 10.72 -19.02 -42.98
CA MET A 657 9.95 -19.02 -44.24
C MET A 657 8.50 -18.53 -44.07
N THR A 658 7.95 -18.54 -42.85
CA THR A 658 6.58 -18.08 -42.57
C THR A 658 6.37 -16.62 -42.98
N LEU A 659 7.39 -15.76 -42.80
CA LEU A 659 7.34 -14.36 -43.23
C LEU A 659 7.06 -14.26 -44.74
N TRP A 660 7.80 -15.02 -45.55
CA TRP A 660 7.64 -14.98 -47.01
C TRP A 660 6.35 -15.63 -47.50
N LEU A 661 5.83 -16.61 -46.76
CA LEU A 661 4.51 -17.21 -46.98
C LEU A 661 3.39 -16.20 -46.68
N GLN A 662 3.49 -15.47 -45.57
CA GLN A 662 2.53 -14.42 -45.19
C GLN A 662 2.55 -13.24 -46.18
N GLN A 663 3.74 -12.81 -46.61
CA GLN A 663 3.87 -11.77 -47.65
C GLN A 663 3.37 -12.25 -49.03
N GLY A 664 3.18 -13.56 -49.21
CA GLY A 664 2.68 -14.15 -50.46
C GLY A 664 3.71 -14.20 -51.58
N VAL A 665 4.99 -14.12 -51.24
CA VAL A 665 6.11 -14.27 -52.19
C VAL A 665 6.35 -15.76 -52.48
N LEU A 666 6.18 -16.61 -51.46
CA LEU A 666 6.34 -18.06 -51.57
C LEU A 666 5.01 -18.79 -51.35
N ARG A 667 4.82 -19.92 -52.04
CA ARG A 667 3.75 -20.89 -51.80
C ARG A 667 4.34 -22.25 -51.45
N GLU A 668 3.76 -22.90 -50.46
CA GLU A 668 4.07 -24.29 -50.14
C GLU A 668 3.22 -25.23 -51.00
N ASP A 669 3.85 -26.02 -51.88
CA ASP A 669 3.19 -27.02 -52.72
C ASP A 669 4.21 -28.07 -53.23
N PRO A 670 4.19 -29.36 -52.82
CA PRO A 670 3.56 -29.99 -51.64
C PRO A 670 4.35 -29.73 -50.32
N GLN A 671 3.96 -30.34 -49.18
CA GLN A 671 4.59 -30.11 -47.85
C GLN A 671 6.13 -30.13 -47.90
N GLY A 672 6.75 -29.03 -47.47
CA GLY A 672 8.21 -28.86 -47.46
C GLY A 672 8.84 -28.47 -48.80
N THR A 673 8.04 -28.19 -49.84
CA THR A 673 8.50 -27.64 -51.13
C THR A 673 7.91 -26.24 -51.32
N PHE A 674 8.77 -25.27 -51.58
CA PHE A 674 8.40 -23.87 -51.72
C PHE A 674 8.66 -23.40 -53.15
N THR A 675 7.69 -22.68 -53.70
CA THR A 675 7.72 -22.14 -55.07
C THR A 675 7.47 -20.63 -55.03
N VAL A 676 8.19 -19.87 -55.87
CA VAL A 676 7.99 -18.42 -56.00
C VAL A 676 6.71 -18.13 -56.76
N ILE A 677 5.93 -17.18 -56.28
CA ILE A 677 4.76 -16.65 -56.98
C ILE A 677 5.11 -15.26 -57.53
N GLU A 678 5.07 -15.10 -58.86
CA GLU A 678 5.37 -13.82 -59.52
C GLU A 678 4.16 -12.87 -59.61
N GLU A 679 2.92 -13.41 -59.52
CA GLU A 679 1.67 -12.62 -59.60
C GLU A 679 0.77 -12.88 -58.39
N GLU A 680 0.30 -11.83 -57.74
CA GLU A 680 -0.60 -11.94 -56.59
C GLU A 680 -2.00 -12.42 -57.03
N GLN A 681 -2.41 -13.60 -56.55
CA GLN A 681 -3.78 -14.09 -56.77
C GLN A 681 -4.77 -13.27 -55.93
N LYS A 682 -5.60 -12.46 -56.60
CA LYS A 682 -6.59 -11.52 -56.03
C LYS A 682 -7.68 -12.14 -55.14
N ASP A 683 -7.66 -13.44 -54.86
CA ASP A 683 -8.75 -14.18 -54.19
C ASP A 683 -8.50 -14.52 -52.71
N GLN A 684 -7.43 -14.00 -52.08
CA GLN A 684 -7.24 -14.13 -50.63
C GLN A 684 -7.70 -12.85 -49.93
N LEU A 685 -8.94 -12.88 -49.43
CA LEU A 685 -9.51 -11.91 -48.49
C LEU A 685 -8.53 -11.61 -47.34
N GLU A 686 -8.36 -10.31 -47.07
CA GLU A 686 -7.83 -9.72 -45.83
C GLU A 686 -6.66 -10.49 -45.18
N LYS A 687 -5.44 -10.22 -45.66
CA LYS A 687 -4.23 -10.51 -44.89
C LYS A 687 -4.20 -9.61 -43.67
N VAL A 688 -4.69 -10.13 -42.54
CA VAL A 688 -4.21 -9.70 -41.22
C VAL A 688 -2.75 -10.10 -41.17
N VAL A 689 -1.85 -9.15 -41.43
CA VAL A 689 -0.45 -9.28 -41.06
C VAL A 689 -0.43 -9.25 -39.54
N LEU A 690 -0.61 -10.42 -38.93
CA LEU A 690 -0.08 -10.65 -37.59
C LEU A 690 1.44 -10.54 -37.78
N ILE A 691 1.97 -9.34 -37.54
CA ILE A 691 3.35 -9.20 -37.11
C ILE A 691 3.41 -10.13 -35.90
N ASP A 692 4.03 -11.29 -36.09
CA ASP A 692 4.26 -12.21 -34.98
C ASP A 692 4.98 -11.37 -33.94
N SER A 693 4.33 -11.13 -32.82
CA SER A 693 4.87 -10.42 -31.65
C SER A 693 5.93 -11.27 -30.94
N ASP A 694 6.61 -12.14 -31.69
CA ASP A 694 7.67 -13.05 -31.26
C ASP A 694 9.06 -12.38 -31.38
N GLU A 695 9.13 -11.05 -31.60
CA GLU A 695 10.35 -10.28 -31.31
C GLU A 695 10.78 -10.44 -29.84
N GLU A 696 9.88 -10.82 -28.92
CA GLU A 696 10.25 -11.15 -27.54
C GLU A 696 11.12 -12.41 -27.41
N GLY A 697 11.13 -13.30 -28.42
CA GLY A 697 11.92 -14.54 -28.44
C GLY A 697 13.28 -14.43 -29.13
N ASP A 698 13.51 -13.37 -29.90
CA ASP A 698 14.68 -13.24 -30.79
C ASP A 698 15.69 -12.19 -30.29
N SER A 699 15.89 -12.10 -28.97
CA SER A 699 17.00 -11.29 -28.42
C SER A 699 18.31 -11.67 -29.12
N ALA A 700 19.11 -10.65 -29.47
CA ALA A 700 20.44 -10.84 -30.07
C ALA A 700 21.41 -11.57 -29.13
N MET A 701 21.07 -11.60 -27.84
CA MET A 701 21.86 -12.15 -26.76
C MET A 701 21.58 -13.65 -26.59
N ALA A 702 22.62 -14.42 -26.22
CA ALA A 702 22.46 -15.80 -25.78
C ALA A 702 21.50 -15.85 -24.58
N SER A 703 20.69 -16.91 -24.46
CA SER A 703 19.72 -16.99 -23.37
C SER A 703 20.44 -17.00 -22.01
N GLN A 704 19.83 -16.46 -20.95
CA GLN A 704 20.42 -16.54 -19.60
C GLN A 704 20.74 -17.98 -19.18
N ALA A 705 19.99 -18.96 -19.69
CA ALA A 705 20.25 -20.38 -19.44
C ALA A 705 21.55 -20.84 -20.12
N ASP A 706 21.78 -20.43 -21.37
CA ASP A 706 23.00 -20.75 -22.12
C ASP A 706 24.22 -20.05 -21.50
N GLN A 707 24.08 -18.78 -21.10
CA GLN A 707 25.13 -18.03 -20.39
C GLN A 707 25.50 -18.71 -19.08
N LYS A 708 24.50 -19.06 -18.25
CA LYS A 708 24.71 -19.81 -17.00
C LYS A 708 25.31 -21.19 -17.27
N GLU A 709 24.94 -21.86 -18.35
CA GLU A 709 25.54 -23.14 -18.70
C GLU A 709 27.02 -23.01 -19.05
N GLU A 710 27.41 -21.99 -19.82
CA GLU A 710 28.82 -21.69 -20.12
C GLU A 710 29.60 -21.34 -18.84
N GLU A 711 29.04 -20.52 -17.95
CA GLU A 711 29.64 -20.19 -16.65
C GLU A 711 29.80 -21.42 -15.75
N LEU A 712 28.77 -22.26 -15.67
CA LEU A 712 28.82 -23.52 -14.93
C LEU A 712 29.80 -24.52 -15.55
N GLN A 713 29.99 -24.50 -16.87
CA GLN A 713 31.03 -25.27 -17.54
C GLN A 713 32.43 -24.75 -17.22
N LEU A 714 32.63 -23.43 -17.16
CA LEU A 714 33.89 -22.82 -16.70
C LEU A 714 34.20 -23.28 -15.27
N PHE A 715 33.25 -23.15 -14.34
CA PHE A 715 33.39 -23.64 -12.97
C PHE A 715 33.71 -25.14 -12.93
N TRP A 716 33.06 -25.95 -13.79
CA TRP A 716 33.35 -27.37 -13.90
C TRP A 716 34.80 -27.64 -14.31
N THR A 717 35.37 -26.94 -15.30
CA THR A 717 36.79 -27.07 -15.67
C THR A 717 37.73 -26.78 -14.49
N TYR A 718 37.46 -25.73 -13.72
CA TYR A 718 38.25 -25.39 -12.53
C TYR A 718 38.09 -26.44 -11.42
N ILE A 719 36.87 -26.91 -11.15
CA ILE A 719 36.59 -27.96 -10.16
C ILE A 719 37.26 -29.27 -10.55
N GLN A 720 37.22 -29.64 -11.83
CA GLN A 720 37.90 -30.82 -12.34
C GLN A 720 39.42 -30.70 -12.17
N ALA A 721 40.01 -29.54 -12.51
CA ALA A 721 41.44 -29.30 -12.28
C ALA A 721 41.82 -29.36 -10.78
N MET A 722 41.00 -28.76 -9.91
CA MET A 722 41.19 -28.80 -8.46
C MET A 722 41.13 -30.22 -7.91
N LEU A 723 40.12 -31.01 -8.29
CA LEU A 723 39.94 -32.38 -7.83
C LEU A 723 40.93 -33.36 -8.46
N THR A 724 41.45 -33.06 -9.65
CA THR A 724 42.56 -33.83 -10.27
C THR A 724 43.85 -33.62 -9.48
N ASN A 725 44.13 -32.38 -9.06
CA ASN A 725 45.38 -32.04 -8.35
C ASN A 725 45.32 -32.36 -6.84
N LEU A 726 44.16 -32.23 -6.21
CA LEU A 726 43.99 -32.33 -4.74
C LEU A 726 43.22 -33.59 -4.29
N GLU A 727 42.81 -34.45 -5.22
CA GLU A 727 42.09 -35.73 -5.06
C GLU A 727 40.69 -35.65 -4.40
N SER A 728 40.52 -34.86 -3.34
CA SER A 728 39.25 -34.68 -2.65
C SER A 728 39.13 -33.33 -1.95
N LEU A 729 37.97 -32.68 -2.06
CA LEU A 729 37.70 -31.38 -1.43
C LEU A 729 36.30 -31.32 -0.80
N SER A 730 36.16 -30.58 0.29
CA SER A 730 34.86 -30.25 0.89
C SER A 730 34.18 -29.12 0.11
N LEU A 731 32.86 -28.99 0.26
CA LEU A 731 32.07 -27.93 -0.38
C LEU A 731 32.66 -26.53 -0.09
N GLU A 732 32.96 -26.23 1.18
CA GLU A 732 33.51 -24.94 1.63
C GLU A 732 34.89 -24.65 1.02
N ARG A 733 35.70 -25.69 0.81
CA ARG A 733 37.04 -25.54 0.24
C ARG A 733 36.99 -25.32 -1.27
N ILE A 734 36.04 -25.97 -1.95
CA ILE A 734 35.77 -25.69 -3.37
C ILE A 734 35.25 -24.26 -3.53
N HIS A 735 34.29 -23.84 -2.70
CA HIS A 735 33.73 -22.49 -2.75
C HIS A 735 34.79 -21.41 -2.50
N SER A 736 35.62 -21.56 -1.47
CA SER A 736 36.70 -20.59 -1.19
C SER A 736 37.77 -20.55 -2.29
N MET A 737 38.11 -21.68 -2.92
CA MET A 737 39.04 -21.70 -4.05
C MET A 737 38.44 -21.06 -5.30
N LEU A 738 37.18 -21.36 -5.63
CA LEU A 738 36.46 -20.66 -6.71
C LEU A 738 36.38 -19.17 -6.44
N LYS A 739 36.16 -18.77 -5.19
CA LYS A 739 36.15 -17.36 -4.79
C LYS A 739 37.51 -16.68 -4.97
N MET A 740 38.60 -17.39 -4.70
CA MET A 740 39.96 -16.84 -4.79
C MET A 740 40.51 -16.81 -6.22
N PHE A 741 40.08 -17.72 -7.10
CA PHE A 741 40.67 -17.91 -8.43
C PHE A 741 39.73 -17.58 -9.59
N VAL A 742 38.41 -17.59 -9.37
CA VAL A 742 37.41 -17.34 -10.41
C VAL A 742 36.62 -16.06 -10.10
N MET A 743 36.12 -15.88 -8.87
CA MET A 743 35.30 -14.70 -8.51
C MET A 743 36.09 -13.39 -8.40
N THR A 744 37.42 -13.43 -8.33
CA THR A 744 38.32 -12.26 -8.38
C THR A 744 39.03 -12.08 -9.73
N GLY A 745 38.74 -12.96 -10.70
CA GLY A 745 39.29 -12.89 -12.05
C GLY A 745 38.56 -11.86 -12.94
N PRO A 746 39.00 -11.68 -14.20
CA PRO A 746 38.39 -10.73 -15.14
C PRO A 746 36.93 -11.02 -15.48
N VAL A 747 36.48 -12.27 -15.29
CA VAL A 747 35.11 -12.73 -15.52
C VAL A 747 34.41 -12.79 -14.16
N VAL A 748 33.71 -11.71 -13.81
CA VAL A 748 33.02 -11.57 -12.52
C VAL A 748 31.73 -12.39 -12.55
N THR A 749 31.82 -13.66 -12.19
CA THR A 749 30.66 -14.54 -11.97
C THR A 749 30.68 -15.02 -10.53
N GLU A 750 29.76 -14.51 -9.72
CA GLU A 750 29.58 -14.95 -8.33
C GLU A 750 28.72 -16.22 -8.27
N ILE A 751 29.15 -17.23 -7.51
CA ILE A 751 28.35 -18.41 -7.22
C ILE A 751 28.08 -18.52 -5.71
N ASP A 752 26.81 -18.65 -5.33
CA ASP A 752 26.44 -18.86 -3.93
C ASP A 752 26.77 -20.30 -3.50
N ILE A 753 27.00 -20.52 -2.19
CA ILE A 753 27.31 -21.84 -1.63
C ILE A 753 26.17 -22.82 -1.90
N GLN A 754 24.91 -22.37 -1.80
CA GLN A 754 23.75 -23.23 -2.04
C GLN A 754 23.63 -23.63 -3.52
N GLU A 755 23.92 -22.71 -4.42
CA GLU A 755 23.90 -22.94 -5.87
C GLU A 755 25.03 -23.88 -6.30
N LEU A 756 26.25 -23.66 -5.79
CA LEU A 756 27.39 -24.56 -5.98
C LEU A 756 27.08 -25.96 -5.42
N GLN A 757 26.42 -26.05 -4.27
CA GLN A 757 25.99 -27.33 -3.71
C GLN A 757 25.01 -28.04 -4.64
N GLY A 758 23.99 -27.34 -5.15
CA GLY A 758 23.03 -27.89 -6.12
C GLY A 758 23.71 -28.37 -7.41
N PHE A 759 24.68 -27.60 -7.92
CA PHE A 759 25.46 -27.95 -9.10
C PHE A 759 26.32 -29.22 -8.88
N LEU A 760 27.07 -29.27 -7.79
CA LEU A 760 27.89 -30.44 -7.44
C LEU A 760 27.01 -31.68 -7.20
N GLN A 761 25.83 -31.53 -6.59
CA GLN A 761 24.87 -32.61 -6.44
C GLN A 761 24.34 -33.10 -7.79
N LYS A 762 24.07 -32.22 -8.75
CA LYS A 762 23.72 -32.60 -10.13
C LYS A 762 24.85 -33.43 -10.76
N LYS A 763 26.10 -33.00 -10.62
CA LYS A 763 27.27 -33.74 -11.11
C LYS A 763 27.51 -35.08 -10.42
N VAL A 764 27.12 -35.22 -9.15
CA VAL A 764 27.10 -36.52 -8.45
C VAL A 764 26.00 -37.43 -9.00
N ARG A 765 24.81 -36.91 -9.29
CA ARG A 765 23.73 -37.68 -9.94
C ARG A 765 24.13 -38.16 -11.33
N ASP A 766 24.82 -37.31 -12.09
CA ASP A 766 25.33 -37.60 -13.43
C ASP A 766 26.57 -38.52 -13.43
N GLN A 767 26.97 -39.04 -12.25
CA GLN A 767 28.14 -39.90 -12.03
C GLN A 767 29.49 -39.27 -12.44
N GLN A 768 29.54 -37.95 -12.62
CA GLN A 768 30.77 -37.20 -12.91
C GLN A 768 31.56 -36.87 -11.62
N LEU A 769 30.92 -36.93 -10.45
CA LEU A 769 31.54 -36.79 -9.13
C LEU A 769 31.07 -37.89 -8.15
N ILE A 770 31.92 -38.22 -7.19
CA ILE A 770 31.61 -39.08 -6.06
C ILE A 770 31.61 -38.24 -4.79
N TYR A 771 30.50 -38.27 -4.04
CA TYR A 771 30.43 -37.67 -2.73
C TYR A 771 30.48 -38.75 -1.65
N SER A 772 31.52 -38.72 -0.81
CA SER A 772 31.71 -39.70 0.27
C SER A 772 32.40 -39.06 1.46
N GLY A 773 31.83 -39.18 2.66
CA GLY A 773 32.45 -38.70 3.90
C GLY A 773 32.62 -37.18 3.99
N GLY A 774 31.70 -36.40 3.42
CA GLY A 774 31.75 -34.93 3.48
C GLY A 774 32.63 -34.26 2.41
N VAL A 775 33.21 -35.03 1.49
CA VAL A 775 34.09 -34.53 0.42
C VAL A 775 33.69 -35.06 -0.95
N TYR A 776 33.95 -34.25 -1.99
CA TYR A 776 33.79 -34.58 -3.39
C TYR A 776 35.09 -35.15 -3.97
N ARG A 777 34.97 -36.14 -4.85
CA ARG A 777 36.08 -36.78 -5.59
C ARG A 777 35.69 -37.01 -7.05
N LEU A 778 36.67 -37.06 -7.94
CA LEU A 778 36.45 -37.57 -9.29
C LEU A 778 36.33 -39.10 -9.27
N PRO A 779 35.46 -39.70 -10.10
CA PRO A 779 35.37 -41.14 -10.25
C PRO A 779 36.69 -41.73 -10.77
N LYS A 780 37.10 -42.88 -10.23
CA LYS A 780 38.26 -43.63 -10.72
C LYS A 780 37.90 -44.33 -12.04
N ASN A 781 37.81 -43.56 -13.12
CA ASN A 781 37.95 -43.99 -14.52
C ASN A 781 37.70 -42.78 -15.44
N CYS A 782 38.76 -42.00 -15.66
CA CYS A 782 38.98 -41.12 -16.83
C CYS A 782 40.47 -40.75 -16.83
N SER A 783 41.31 -41.74 -17.13
CA SER A 783 42.68 -41.55 -17.62
C SER A 783 42.69 -41.67 -19.13
#